data_AF-A0A4W3J1J3-F1
#
_entry.id   AF-A0A4W3J1J3-F1
#
_cell.length_a   1.000
_cell.length_b   1.000
_cell.length_c   1.000
_cell.angle_alpha   90.00
_cell.angle_beta   90.00
_cell.angle_gamma   90.00
#
_symmetry.space_group_name_H-M   'P 1'
#
loop_
_entity.id
_entity.type
_entity.pdbx_description
1 polymer ?
#
loop_
_entity_poly.entity_id
_entity_poly.type
_entity_poly.pdbx_seq_one_letter_code
_entity_poly.pdbx_strand_id
1 'polypeptide(L)'
;MLQANICSPEENEELIISEFFPKIGASQRKFEEEQWTMDQKMEEATKRVNTRCNKFFQYCQKVVNLWEVHLTLLTGQEDELKQNLDKCRALHDEEIQRKEAHLDLAVDKLRQKNTENELISSLATTECLLDNIKKEYNEFYHKQMELVENYISITENELDKYKVSLCNCFHIIETSNLKEKMEEESVPSEFEAVVHTEDLTLETVDQKQKVPQPDRSDILQADSNQSQNINRQPPEREIVTERTGFEEQSLNSQEINQSPNLMILEHFTTSRGHTYAIYVVPKIPEQISKKVFLIEPDEDVEEKQQQEGEKKQEGEEKQEGEEKQEEDDDDDEEEEEEEEPLACVKNILISKEMFSKIKKRICFNLFEHFEDWYEIALENARTIIMGQNEEFKGELELRLHLHEPRVKRIKMDVLNVRAAELRLHKEKVKRHCKGVEESLTKLQADFLILKSEHCKFIVNFRRNIYSMETIFRNATKSDRLITMVNSLHSKLDKHMTAVRMSLRNFQQKLEKTLQELRDRNALCMTSFRLFSKGGNFTPEEIEIYGQSLENTARNIAKTEGLILVDLEVMETLSLEQASEVIRKFEDKFFRLTMDLIFIEKIQRFLTNTQARIKSEVAISNHQGMNISSYLEHFERKLDACMRPNMDKEVGHIA
;
A
#
# COMPACT_ATOMS: atom_id res chain seq x y z
N MET A 1 25.12 -107.37 -59.17
CA MET A 1 26.15 -108.38 -59.53
C MET A 1 26.26 -108.60 -61.05
N LEU A 2 25.20 -108.33 -61.81
CA LEU A 2 25.12 -108.51 -63.27
C LEU A 2 26.32 -108.04 -64.12
N GLN A 3 26.86 -106.83 -63.90
CA GLN A 3 28.00 -106.32 -64.69
C GLN A 3 29.30 -107.16 -64.55
N ALA A 4 29.38 -108.06 -63.57
CA ALA A 4 30.49 -108.99 -63.38
C ALA A 4 30.15 -110.44 -63.81
N ASN A 5 28.96 -110.69 -64.38
CA ASN A 5 28.48 -112.01 -64.81
C ASN A 5 28.40 -113.07 -63.68
N ILE A 6 28.21 -112.65 -62.43
CA ILE A 6 28.25 -113.54 -61.25
C ILE A 6 26.92 -114.28 -61.00
N CYS A 7 25.80 -113.77 -61.48
CA CYS A 7 24.47 -114.41 -61.43
C CYS A 7 23.57 -113.91 -62.57
N SER A 8 22.45 -114.61 -62.82
CA SER A 8 21.45 -114.29 -63.85
C SER A 8 20.66 -113.00 -63.54
N PRO A 9 19.92 -112.44 -64.53
CA PRO A 9 18.99 -111.32 -64.29
C PRO A 9 17.98 -111.64 -63.19
N GLU A 10 17.37 -112.81 -63.28
CA GLU A 10 16.31 -113.32 -62.39
C GLU A 10 16.88 -113.60 -61.00
N GLU A 11 18.06 -114.24 -60.91
CA GLU A 11 18.78 -114.49 -59.65
C GLU A 11 19.22 -113.18 -58.97
N ASN A 12 19.68 -112.18 -59.74
CA ASN A 12 20.05 -110.87 -59.20
C ASN A 12 18.80 -110.12 -58.69
N GLU A 13 17.67 -110.24 -59.36
CA GLU A 13 16.40 -109.61 -58.97
C GLU A 13 15.80 -110.29 -57.73
N GLU A 14 15.79 -111.62 -57.67
CA GLU A 14 15.37 -112.39 -56.48
C GLU A 14 16.28 -112.12 -55.28
N LEU A 15 17.61 -112.02 -55.45
CA LEU A 15 18.55 -111.70 -54.38
C LEU A 15 18.45 -110.21 -53.94
N ILE A 16 18.08 -109.30 -54.85
CA ILE A 16 17.69 -107.94 -54.46
C ILE A 16 16.42 -107.94 -53.60
N ILE A 17 15.39 -108.70 -53.99
CA ILE A 17 14.10 -108.72 -53.31
C ILE A 17 14.14 -109.46 -51.97
N SER A 18 14.88 -110.56 -51.87
CA SER A 18 14.94 -111.43 -50.68
C SER A 18 16.01 -111.02 -49.66
N GLU A 19 17.17 -110.54 -50.10
CA GLU A 19 18.31 -110.26 -49.21
C GLU A 19 18.62 -108.76 -49.07
N PHE A 20 18.59 -107.98 -50.17
CA PHE A 20 18.93 -106.56 -50.10
C PHE A 20 17.77 -105.67 -49.64
N PHE A 21 16.56 -105.79 -50.19
CA PHE A 21 15.42 -104.94 -49.80
C PHE A 21 15.05 -105.07 -48.32
N PRO A 22 15.04 -106.25 -47.67
CA PRO A 22 14.80 -106.33 -46.23
C PRO A 22 15.88 -105.66 -45.38
N LYS A 23 17.15 -105.70 -45.84
CA LYS A 23 18.27 -105.03 -45.16
C LYS A 23 18.22 -103.50 -45.36
N ILE A 24 17.95 -103.04 -46.59
CA ILE A 24 17.74 -101.62 -46.90
C ILE A 24 16.55 -101.08 -46.11
N GLY A 25 15.41 -101.79 -46.09
CA GLY A 25 14.22 -101.42 -45.33
C GLY A 25 14.34 -101.60 -43.81
N ALA A 26 15.40 -102.26 -43.31
CA ALA A 26 15.77 -102.25 -41.90
C ALA A 26 16.69 -101.08 -41.56
N SER A 27 17.70 -100.79 -42.41
CA SER A 27 18.54 -99.61 -42.29
C SER A 27 17.76 -98.30 -42.44
N GLN A 28 16.77 -98.25 -43.33
CA GLN A 28 15.88 -97.09 -43.51
C GLN A 28 15.04 -96.86 -42.25
N ARG A 29 14.34 -97.88 -41.73
CA ARG A 29 13.57 -97.73 -40.47
C ARG A 29 14.46 -97.31 -39.31
N LYS A 30 15.65 -97.88 -39.17
CA LYS A 30 16.62 -97.46 -38.14
C LYS A 30 17.04 -95.99 -38.31
N PHE A 31 17.20 -95.50 -39.53
CA PHE A 31 17.49 -94.09 -39.81
C PHE A 31 16.27 -93.18 -39.54
N GLU A 32 15.06 -93.63 -39.88
CA GLU A 32 13.81 -92.91 -39.59
C GLU A 32 13.53 -92.83 -38.07
N GLU A 33 13.81 -93.91 -37.32
CA GLU A 33 13.79 -93.97 -35.85
C GLU A 33 14.85 -93.04 -35.22
N GLU A 34 16.09 -93.05 -35.74
CA GLU A 34 17.17 -92.15 -35.31
C GLU A 34 16.84 -90.68 -35.60
N GLN A 35 16.27 -90.37 -36.77
CA GLN A 35 15.86 -89.01 -37.13
C GLN A 35 14.70 -88.54 -36.25
N TRP A 36 13.65 -89.36 -36.07
CA TRP A 36 12.50 -89.00 -35.23
C TRP A 36 12.92 -88.76 -33.77
N THR A 37 13.83 -89.58 -33.24
CA THR A 37 14.42 -89.39 -31.90
C THR A 37 15.22 -88.08 -31.80
N MET A 38 15.96 -87.72 -32.86
CA MET A 38 16.69 -86.45 -32.95
C MET A 38 15.74 -85.25 -33.00
N ASP A 39 14.71 -85.30 -33.84
CA ASP A 39 13.72 -84.23 -34.00
C ASP A 39 12.95 -84.00 -32.67
N GLN A 40 12.54 -85.08 -31.98
CA GLN A 40 11.93 -84.99 -30.65
C GLN A 40 12.87 -84.34 -29.62
N LYS A 41 14.10 -84.84 -29.46
CA LYS A 41 15.06 -84.27 -28.48
C LYS A 41 15.46 -82.83 -28.82
N MET A 42 15.40 -82.43 -30.09
CA MET A 42 15.60 -81.05 -30.52
C MET A 42 14.39 -80.15 -30.19
N GLU A 43 13.15 -80.62 -30.33
CA GLU A 43 11.95 -79.89 -29.90
C GLU A 43 11.91 -79.72 -28.37
N GLU A 44 12.23 -80.76 -27.61
CA GLU A 44 12.36 -80.72 -26.14
C GLU A 44 13.45 -79.74 -25.66
N ALA A 45 14.62 -79.74 -26.32
CA ALA A 45 15.66 -78.76 -26.03
C ALA A 45 15.23 -77.32 -26.37
N THR A 46 14.54 -77.13 -27.50
CA THR A 46 14.02 -75.81 -27.89
C THR A 46 12.99 -75.30 -26.87
N LYS A 47 12.08 -76.16 -26.39
CA LYS A 47 11.14 -75.83 -25.29
C LYS A 47 11.88 -75.46 -24.00
N ARG A 48 12.83 -76.29 -23.54
CA ARG A 48 13.60 -76.03 -22.31
C ARG A 48 14.42 -74.73 -22.39
N VAL A 49 15.03 -74.42 -23.54
CA VAL A 49 15.73 -73.14 -23.75
C VAL A 49 14.74 -71.97 -23.74
N ASN A 50 13.60 -72.07 -24.43
CA ASN A 50 12.59 -71.02 -24.43
C ASN A 50 12.06 -70.72 -23.01
N THR A 51 11.75 -71.74 -22.21
CA THR A 51 11.31 -71.58 -20.81
C THR A 51 12.39 -70.93 -19.95
N ARG A 52 13.66 -71.36 -20.06
CA ARG A 52 14.79 -70.75 -19.34
C ARG A 52 14.99 -69.28 -19.75
N CYS A 53 14.90 -68.97 -21.04
CA CYS A 53 14.95 -67.60 -21.55
C CYS A 53 13.77 -66.75 -21.06
N ASN A 54 12.56 -67.30 -20.96
CA ASN A 54 11.38 -66.57 -20.47
C ASN A 54 11.48 -66.26 -18.97
N LYS A 55 11.81 -67.26 -18.13
CA LYS A 55 12.07 -67.03 -16.68
C LYS A 55 13.19 -66.00 -16.47
N PHE A 56 14.23 -66.00 -17.32
CA PHE A 56 15.28 -64.97 -17.28
C PHE A 56 14.82 -63.58 -17.77
N PHE A 57 13.98 -63.49 -18.79
CA PHE A 57 13.39 -62.22 -19.25
C PHE A 57 12.48 -61.61 -18.19
N GLN A 58 11.58 -62.40 -17.59
CA GLN A 58 10.73 -61.97 -16.46
C GLN A 58 11.56 -61.47 -15.29
N TYR A 59 12.67 -62.15 -14.95
CA TYR A 59 13.62 -61.69 -13.93
C TYR A 59 14.25 -60.33 -14.28
N CYS A 60 14.72 -60.13 -15.52
CA CYS A 60 15.23 -58.82 -15.95
C CYS A 60 14.14 -57.73 -15.90
N GLN A 61 12.90 -58.06 -16.25
CA GLN A 61 11.78 -57.13 -16.18
C GLN A 61 11.44 -56.73 -14.74
N LYS A 62 11.44 -57.68 -13.77
CA LYS A 62 11.28 -57.36 -12.34
C LYS A 62 12.35 -56.35 -11.85
N VAL A 63 13.61 -56.52 -12.29
CA VAL A 63 14.72 -55.60 -11.94
C VAL A 63 14.57 -54.21 -12.60
N VAL A 64 14.17 -54.15 -13.87
CA VAL A 64 13.97 -52.86 -14.58
C VAL A 64 12.78 -52.09 -14.01
N ASN A 65 11.65 -52.75 -13.79
CA ASN A 65 10.45 -52.14 -13.20
C ASN A 65 10.76 -51.51 -11.83
N LEU A 66 11.59 -52.16 -11.00
CA LEU A 66 11.99 -51.63 -9.70
C LEU A 66 12.72 -50.29 -9.81
N TRP A 67 13.69 -50.20 -10.74
CA TRP A 67 14.40 -48.95 -11.04
C TRP A 67 13.44 -47.86 -11.54
N GLU A 68 12.56 -48.20 -12.48
CA GLU A 68 11.62 -47.24 -13.07
C GLU A 68 10.64 -46.67 -12.03
N VAL A 69 10.19 -47.47 -11.06
CA VAL A 69 9.33 -47.02 -9.94
C VAL A 69 10.07 -46.00 -9.06
N HIS A 70 11.26 -46.32 -8.54
CA HIS A 70 11.97 -45.41 -7.64
C HIS A 70 12.49 -44.14 -8.35
N LEU A 71 12.88 -44.24 -9.63
CA LEU A 71 13.20 -43.07 -10.45
C LEU A 71 11.97 -42.16 -10.66
N THR A 72 10.79 -42.74 -10.88
CA THR A 72 9.53 -41.99 -11.00
C THR A 72 9.15 -41.32 -9.67
N LEU A 73 9.34 -42.00 -8.54
CA LEU A 73 9.05 -41.43 -7.21
C LEU A 73 9.95 -40.22 -6.90
N LEU A 74 11.26 -40.31 -7.15
CA LEU A 74 12.18 -39.19 -6.96
C LEU A 74 11.86 -37.99 -7.86
N THR A 75 11.54 -38.22 -9.14
CA THR A 75 11.12 -37.12 -10.02
C THR A 75 9.77 -36.50 -9.61
N GLY A 76 8.86 -37.31 -9.06
CA GLY A 76 7.61 -36.84 -8.47
C GLY A 76 7.80 -35.96 -7.23
N GLN A 77 8.84 -36.20 -6.42
CA GLN A 77 9.16 -35.38 -5.25
C GLN A 77 9.61 -33.96 -5.63
N GLU A 78 10.34 -33.79 -6.74
CA GLU A 78 10.71 -32.46 -7.25
C GLU A 78 9.45 -31.68 -7.72
N ASP A 79 8.57 -32.34 -8.48
CA ASP A 79 7.29 -31.75 -8.92
C ASP A 79 6.33 -31.47 -7.76
N GLU A 80 6.34 -32.25 -6.68
CA GLU A 80 5.57 -31.99 -5.46
C GLU A 80 6.13 -30.78 -4.68
N LEU A 81 7.45 -30.72 -4.47
CA LEU A 81 8.09 -29.55 -3.84
C LEU A 81 7.73 -28.26 -4.58
N LYS A 82 7.84 -28.30 -5.91
CA LYS A 82 7.51 -27.18 -6.80
C LYS A 82 6.05 -26.76 -6.70
N GLN A 83 5.11 -27.71 -6.73
CA GLN A 83 3.68 -27.41 -6.55
C GLN A 83 3.39 -26.78 -5.18
N ASN A 84 4.07 -27.23 -4.12
CA ASN A 84 3.92 -26.65 -2.79
C ASN A 84 4.51 -25.23 -2.70
N LEU A 85 5.65 -24.96 -3.35
CA LEU A 85 6.23 -23.62 -3.46
C LEU A 85 5.35 -22.66 -4.29
N ASP A 86 4.85 -23.08 -5.45
CA ASP A 86 3.94 -22.29 -6.29
C ASP A 86 2.63 -21.95 -5.55
N LYS A 87 2.08 -22.92 -4.80
CA LYS A 87 0.90 -22.74 -3.94
C LYS A 87 1.18 -21.77 -2.79
N CYS A 88 2.35 -21.86 -2.15
CA CYS A 88 2.77 -20.92 -1.10
C CYS A 88 2.90 -19.48 -1.66
N ARG A 89 3.54 -19.34 -2.83
CA ARG A 89 3.70 -18.07 -3.56
C ARG A 89 2.35 -17.45 -3.92
N ALA A 90 1.42 -18.23 -4.46
CA ALA A 90 0.08 -17.76 -4.82
C ALA A 90 -0.73 -17.24 -3.60
N LEU A 91 -0.70 -17.97 -2.47
CA LEU A 91 -1.37 -17.54 -1.23
C LEU A 91 -0.74 -16.26 -0.65
N HIS A 92 0.59 -16.15 -0.69
CA HIS A 92 1.30 -14.96 -0.24
C HIS A 92 0.99 -13.74 -1.10
N ASP A 93 1.00 -13.87 -2.44
CA ASP A 93 0.75 -12.74 -3.32
C ASP A 93 -0.72 -12.27 -3.27
N GLU A 94 -1.68 -13.13 -2.90
CA GLU A 94 -3.06 -12.70 -2.54
C GLU A 94 -3.09 -11.90 -1.22
N GLU A 95 -2.41 -12.38 -0.18
CA GLU A 95 -2.30 -11.69 1.12
C GLU A 95 -1.67 -10.30 0.96
N ILE A 96 -0.60 -10.21 0.18
CA ILE A 96 0.06 -8.95 -0.16
C ILE A 96 -0.88 -8.05 -0.94
N GLN A 97 -1.55 -8.51 -2.02
CA GLN A 97 -2.50 -7.68 -2.76
C GLN A 97 -3.60 -7.09 -1.87
N ARG A 98 -4.10 -7.86 -0.90
CA ARG A 98 -5.11 -7.40 0.07
C ARG A 98 -4.54 -6.34 1.03
N LYS A 99 -3.32 -6.54 1.53
CA LYS A 99 -2.61 -5.56 2.38
C LYS A 99 -2.27 -4.27 1.61
N GLU A 100 -1.91 -4.37 0.33
CA GLU A 100 -1.66 -3.22 -0.55
C GLU A 100 -2.94 -2.41 -0.81
N ALA A 101 -4.07 -3.07 -1.11
CA ALA A 101 -5.36 -2.39 -1.26
C ALA A 101 -5.81 -1.68 0.03
N HIS A 102 -5.50 -2.25 1.21
CA HIS A 102 -5.71 -1.56 2.49
C HIS A 102 -4.77 -0.37 2.70
N LEU A 103 -3.53 -0.45 2.22
CA LEU A 103 -2.55 0.64 2.28
C LEU A 103 -2.95 1.81 1.37
N ASP A 104 -3.34 1.55 0.12
CA ASP A 104 -3.81 2.59 -0.80
C ASP A 104 -5.03 3.32 -0.22
N LEU A 105 -5.99 2.58 0.34
CA LEU A 105 -7.13 3.15 1.06
C LEU A 105 -6.70 4.00 2.27
N ALA A 106 -5.62 3.65 2.97
CA ALA A 106 -5.07 4.45 4.06
C ALA A 106 -4.36 5.72 3.57
N VAL A 107 -3.63 5.64 2.46
CA VAL A 107 -2.96 6.78 1.81
C VAL A 107 -3.97 7.79 1.26
N ASP A 108 -5.07 7.34 0.65
CA ASP A 108 -6.13 8.25 0.18
C ASP A 108 -6.97 8.85 1.31
N LYS A 109 -7.12 8.14 2.44
CA LYS A 109 -7.65 8.73 3.69
C LYS A 109 -6.69 9.79 4.25
N LEU A 110 -5.38 9.55 4.21
CA LEU A 110 -4.35 10.50 4.64
C LEU A 110 -4.37 11.77 3.77
N ARG A 111 -4.45 11.61 2.44
CA ARG A 111 -4.62 12.72 1.47
C ARG A 111 -5.83 13.60 1.77
N GLN A 112 -6.89 13.04 2.35
CA GLN A 112 -8.16 13.72 2.62
C GLN A 112 -8.34 14.18 4.08
N LYS A 113 -7.30 14.15 4.93
CA LYS A 113 -7.41 14.68 6.30
C LYS A 113 -7.54 16.20 6.34
N ASN A 114 -8.25 16.70 7.37
CA ASN A 114 -8.62 18.11 7.57
C ASN A 114 -7.78 18.81 8.66
N THR A 115 -7.08 18.06 9.52
CA THR A 115 -6.28 18.57 10.64
C THR A 115 -4.92 17.90 10.73
N GLU A 116 -3.95 18.60 11.31
CA GLU A 116 -2.57 18.14 11.51
C GLU A 116 -2.49 16.92 12.44
N ASN A 117 -3.33 16.86 13.48
CA ASN A 117 -3.44 15.70 14.37
C ASN A 117 -3.95 14.46 13.61
N GLU A 118 -5.01 14.60 12.80
CA GLU A 118 -5.52 13.48 12.00
C GLU A 118 -4.53 13.01 10.93
N LEU A 119 -3.75 13.93 10.35
CA LEU A 119 -2.64 13.59 9.44
C LEU A 119 -1.58 12.72 10.14
N ILE A 120 -1.17 13.09 11.36
CA ILE A 120 -0.18 12.33 12.14
C ILE A 120 -0.73 10.94 12.52
N SER A 121 -1.97 10.85 13.02
CA SER A 121 -2.58 9.55 13.35
C SER A 121 -2.78 8.67 12.10
N SER A 122 -3.18 9.25 10.96
CA SER A 122 -3.31 8.52 9.70
C SER A 122 -1.95 8.07 9.15
N LEU A 123 -0.89 8.85 9.36
CA LEU A 123 0.48 8.46 9.01
C LEU A 123 0.91 7.23 9.82
N ALA A 124 0.76 7.26 11.15
CA ALA A 124 1.13 6.12 12.00
C ALA A 124 0.37 4.84 11.64
N THR A 125 -0.91 4.94 11.23
CA THR A 125 -1.67 3.80 10.67
C THR A 125 -1.07 3.29 9.35
N THR A 126 -0.62 4.20 8.49
CA THR A 126 -0.02 3.88 7.17
C THR A 126 1.38 3.28 7.32
N GLU A 127 2.18 3.78 8.26
CA GLU A 127 3.49 3.24 8.64
C GLU A 127 3.32 1.82 9.23
N CYS A 128 2.35 1.60 10.12
CA CYS A 128 2.03 0.26 10.64
C CYS A 128 1.58 -0.74 9.55
N LEU A 129 0.79 -0.31 8.55
CA LEU A 129 0.42 -1.16 7.42
C LEU A 129 1.64 -1.55 6.56
N LEU A 130 2.60 -0.65 6.39
CA LEU A 130 3.88 -0.96 5.73
C LEU A 130 4.71 -1.96 6.54
N ASP A 131 4.86 -1.77 7.85
CA ASP A 131 5.55 -2.75 8.71
C ASP A 131 4.88 -4.14 8.66
N ASN A 132 3.56 -4.22 8.56
CA ASN A 132 2.81 -5.48 8.40
C ASN A 132 2.99 -6.15 7.03
N ILE A 133 3.25 -5.38 5.96
CA ILE A 133 3.64 -5.88 4.64
C ILE A 133 5.09 -6.39 4.68
N LYS A 134 5.99 -5.61 5.31
CA LYS A 134 7.40 -5.99 5.51
C LYS A 134 7.54 -7.28 6.31
N LYS A 135 6.74 -7.45 7.36
CA LYS A 135 6.67 -8.66 8.19
C LYS A 135 6.25 -9.87 7.36
N GLU A 136 5.22 -9.74 6.51
CA GLU A 136 4.76 -10.83 5.65
C GLU A 136 5.83 -11.29 4.64
N TYR A 137 6.65 -10.38 4.08
CA TYR A 137 7.76 -10.81 3.21
C TYR A 137 8.78 -11.70 3.93
N ASN A 138 9.07 -11.43 5.21
CA ASN A 138 9.98 -12.26 6.01
C ASN A 138 9.31 -13.59 6.39
N GLU A 139 8.02 -13.58 6.75
CA GLU A 139 7.27 -14.81 7.02
C GLU A 139 7.10 -15.69 5.78
N PHE A 140 6.97 -15.11 4.59
CA PHE A 140 6.97 -15.84 3.33
C PHE A 140 8.31 -16.52 3.07
N TYR A 141 9.42 -15.79 3.19
CA TYR A 141 10.77 -16.37 3.09
C TYR A 141 10.96 -17.55 4.06
N HIS A 142 10.54 -17.41 5.33
CA HIS A 142 10.64 -18.52 6.28
C HIS A 142 9.78 -19.74 5.89
N LYS A 143 8.55 -19.55 5.41
CA LYS A 143 7.69 -20.63 4.89
C LYS A 143 8.31 -21.33 3.66
N GLN A 144 8.98 -20.58 2.79
CA GLN A 144 9.68 -21.13 1.62
C GLN A 144 10.90 -21.98 2.04
N MET A 145 11.69 -21.51 3.01
CA MET A 145 12.81 -22.26 3.58
C MET A 145 12.33 -23.57 4.23
N GLU A 146 11.28 -23.52 5.04
CA GLU A 146 10.68 -24.69 5.74
C GLU A 146 10.19 -25.79 4.77
N LEU A 147 9.64 -25.39 3.61
CA LEU A 147 9.25 -26.33 2.54
C LEU A 147 10.46 -27.02 1.88
N VAL A 148 11.59 -26.32 1.75
CA VAL A 148 12.78 -26.83 1.05
C VAL A 148 13.69 -27.64 1.99
N GLU A 149 13.76 -27.31 3.28
CA GLU A 149 14.65 -27.92 4.27
C GLU A 149 14.50 -29.47 4.36
N ASN A 150 13.28 -29.98 4.16
CA ASN A 150 12.99 -31.42 4.20
C ASN A 150 13.35 -32.20 2.91
N TYR A 151 13.64 -31.52 1.79
CA TYR A 151 13.75 -32.17 0.48
C TYR A 151 14.92 -33.17 0.36
N ILE A 152 16.08 -32.88 0.97
CA ILE A 152 17.19 -33.83 1.03
C ILE A 152 16.79 -35.10 1.79
N SER A 153 16.19 -34.98 2.98
CA SER A 153 15.80 -36.15 3.78
C SER A 153 14.73 -37.02 3.09
N ILE A 154 13.82 -36.39 2.35
CA ILE A 154 12.83 -37.09 1.50
C ILE A 154 13.53 -37.86 0.36
N THR A 155 14.55 -37.25 -0.26
CA THR A 155 15.40 -37.87 -1.29
C THR A 155 16.19 -39.07 -0.72
N GLU A 156 16.88 -38.89 0.40
CA GLU A 156 17.68 -39.92 1.09
C GLU A 156 16.82 -41.14 1.45
N ASN A 157 15.66 -40.93 2.06
CA ASN A 157 14.71 -41.97 2.42
C ASN A 157 14.21 -42.79 1.21
N GLU A 158 14.01 -42.15 0.04
CA GLU A 158 13.61 -42.86 -1.17
C GLU A 158 14.75 -43.67 -1.80
N LEU A 159 15.98 -43.15 -1.75
CA LEU A 159 17.18 -43.87 -2.16
C LEU A 159 17.44 -45.09 -1.25
N ASP A 160 17.23 -44.98 0.06
CA ASP A 160 17.33 -46.10 1.01
C ASP A 160 16.23 -47.15 0.78
N LYS A 161 14.99 -46.74 0.47
CA LYS A 161 13.93 -47.67 0.03
C LYS A 161 14.34 -48.44 -1.23
N TYR A 162 14.96 -47.78 -2.21
CA TYR A 162 15.48 -48.46 -3.40
C TYR A 162 16.61 -49.43 -3.04
N LYS A 163 17.54 -49.04 -2.14
CA LYS A 163 18.61 -49.90 -1.62
C LYS A 163 18.06 -51.19 -1.00
N VAL A 164 17.07 -51.06 -0.12
CA VAL A 164 16.40 -52.20 0.53
C VAL A 164 15.68 -53.08 -0.49
N SER A 165 14.97 -52.49 -1.46
CA SER A 165 14.29 -53.24 -2.52
C SER A 165 15.26 -53.98 -3.45
N LEU A 166 16.43 -53.39 -3.77
CA LEU A 166 17.51 -54.08 -4.49
C LEU A 166 18.06 -55.26 -3.68
N CYS A 167 18.40 -55.04 -2.41
CA CYS A 167 18.88 -56.09 -1.51
C CYS A 167 17.89 -57.26 -1.44
N ASN A 168 16.59 -56.98 -1.33
CA ASN A 168 15.54 -58.01 -1.36
C ASN A 168 15.46 -58.72 -2.73
N CYS A 169 15.44 -57.98 -3.85
CA CYS A 169 15.34 -58.53 -5.20
C CYS A 169 16.50 -59.46 -5.57
N PHE A 170 17.69 -59.23 -5.00
CA PHE A 170 18.89 -60.03 -5.26
C PHE A 170 19.26 -61.00 -4.12
N HIS A 171 18.46 -61.07 -3.03
CA HIS A 171 18.77 -61.83 -1.81
C HIS A 171 20.16 -61.52 -1.23
N ILE A 172 20.37 -60.24 -0.93
CA ILE A 172 21.65 -59.67 -0.48
C ILE A 172 21.53 -58.99 0.88
N ILE A 173 22.56 -59.18 1.70
CA ILE A 173 22.80 -58.40 2.92
C ILE A 173 24.09 -57.60 2.75
N GLU A 174 24.04 -56.32 3.08
CA GLU A 174 25.21 -55.46 3.19
C GLU A 174 25.98 -55.79 4.48
N THR A 175 27.21 -56.28 4.35
CA THR A 175 28.00 -56.76 5.50
C THR A 175 28.77 -55.67 6.24
N SER A 176 28.77 -54.44 5.72
CA SER A 176 29.42 -53.26 6.29
C SER A 176 29.03 -53.05 7.77
N ASN A 177 27.73 -53.17 8.06
CA ASN A 177 27.15 -52.89 9.38
C ASN A 177 27.43 -53.97 10.46
N LEU A 178 28.13 -55.06 10.11
CA LEU A 178 28.47 -56.14 11.04
C LEU A 178 29.81 -55.96 11.76
N LYS A 179 30.68 -55.03 11.31
CA LYS A 179 32.01 -54.84 11.90
C LYS A 179 32.03 -53.87 13.08
N GLU A 180 31.36 -52.72 12.97
CA GLU A 180 31.42 -51.67 13.99
C GLU A 180 30.86 -52.12 15.34
N LYS A 181 29.84 -52.99 15.34
CA LYS A 181 29.22 -53.52 16.57
C LYS A 181 30.05 -54.58 17.32
N MET A 182 31.28 -54.89 16.89
CA MET A 182 32.13 -55.89 17.54
C MET A 182 33.39 -55.32 18.21
N GLU A 183 33.68 -54.02 18.10
CA GLU A 183 34.93 -53.44 18.64
C GLU A 183 34.76 -52.59 19.92
N GLU A 184 33.53 -52.20 20.31
CA GLU A 184 33.30 -51.37 21.52
C GLU A 184 33.29 -52.12 22.87
N GLU A 185 33.08 -53.45 22.90
CA GLU A 185 33.02 -54.23 24.16
C GLU A 185 34.33 -54.95 24.53
N SER A 186 35.44 -54.22 24.72
CA SER A 186 36.55 -54.71 25.58
C SER A 186 37.35 -53.58 26.27
N VAL A 187 37.45 -53.65 27.60
CA VAL A 187 37.89 -52.59 28.54
C VAL A 187 38.36 -53.28 29.85
N PRO A 188 39.30 -52.76 30.70
CA PRO A 188 40.28 -51.65 30.61
C PRO A 188 41.75 -52.10 30.92
N SER A 189 42.61 -51.14 31.32
CA SER A 189 43.72 -51.26 32.33
C SER A 189 45.19 -51.38 31.82
N GLU A 190 46.22 -50.76 32.41
CA GLU A 190 46.41 -49.46 33.13
C GLU A 190 47.93 -49.17 33.31
N PHE A 191 48.27 -47.95 33.75
CA PHE A 191 49.51 -47.50 34.44
C PHE A 191 50.83 -47.13 33.73
N GLU A 192 51.33 -45.99 34.20
CA GLU A 192 52.40 -45.07 33.77
C GLU A 192 53.85 -45.44 34.20
N ALA A 193 54.84 -44.81 33.52
CA ALA A 193 56.04 -44.13 34.08
C ALA A 193 56.82 -43.48 32.89
N VAL A 194 57.02 -42.16 32.72
CA VAL A 194 57.72 -41.14 33.55
C VAL A 194 59.19 -41.56 33.80
N VAL A 195 60.24 -40.85 33.32
CA VAL A 195 60.85 -39.62 33.89
C VAL A 195 61.76 -38.90 32.85
N HIS A 196 61.62 -37.57 32.74
CA HIS A 196 62.59 -36.44 32.63
C HIS A 196 64.13 -36.68 32.58
N THR A 197 65.04 -35.74 32.22
CA THR A 197 65.14 -34.51 31.36
C THR A 197 66.63 -34.15 31.20
N GLU A 198 66.99 -33.30 30.21
CA GLU A 198 68.15 -32.36 30.18
C GLU A 198 69.60 -32.94 30.38
N ASP A 199 70.60 -32.59 29.54
CA ASP A 199 71.33 -31.34 29.71
C ASP A 199 72.15 -30.87 28.45
N LEU A 200 72.69 -29.65 28.57
CA LEU A 200 73.46 -28.80 27.65
C LEU A 200 74.79 -29.36 27.09
N THR A 201 75.22 -28.85 25.91
CA THR A 201 76.41 -27.96 25.79
C THR A 201 76.61 -27.36 24.38
N LEU A 202 77.43 -26.30 24.30
CA LEU A 202 77.89 -25.58 23.10
C LEU A 202 79.27 -26.15 22.65
N GLU A 203 79.79 -25.96 21.43
CA GLU A 203 80.49 -24.72 21.00
C GLU A 203 80.77 -24.65 19.46
N THR A 204 81.43 -23.55 19.06
CA THR A 204 81.61 -22.98 17.71
C THR A 204 82.76 -23.58 16.87
N VAL A 205 82.83 -23.20 15.57
CA VAL A 205 84.01 -22.53 14.93
C VAL A 205 83.75 -22.21 13.44
N ASP A 206 84.32 -21.11 12.94
CA ASP A 206 84.22 -20.58 11.56
C ASP A 206 84.93 -21.39 10.44
N GLN A 207 84.47 -21.27 9.17
CA GLN A 207 85.16 -20.41 8.16
C GLN A 207 84.57 -20.36 6.71
N LYS A 208 84.29 -19.12 6.27
CA LYS A 208 84.62 -18.49 4.95
C LYS A 208 84.07 -19.00 3.58
N GLN A 209 83.38 -18.05 2.93
CA GLN A 209 83.53 -17.60 1.53
C GLN A 209 83.09 -18.50 0.35
N LYS A 210 82.00 -18.09 -0.32
CA LYS A 210 82.13 -17.31 -1.58
C LYS A 210 80.89 -16.43 -1.87
N VAL A 211 81.07 -15.49 -2.80
CA VAL A 211 80.18 -14.37 -3.21
C VAL A 211 80.19 -14.39 -4.75
N PRO A 212 79.05 -14.25 -5.48
CA PRO A 212 78.51 -12.91 -5.77
C PRO A 212 76.97 -12.72 -5.89
N GLN A 213 76.54 -11.50 -5.52
CA GLN A 213 75.34 -10.76 -5.96
C GLN A 213 75.67 -9.95 -7.26
N PRO A 214 74.78 -9.14 -7.91
CA PRO A 214 73.49 -8.53 -7.48
C PRO A 214 72.34 -8.91 -8.47
N ASP A 215 71.15 -8.29 -8.60
CA ASP A 215 70.55 -6.99 -8.20
C ASP A 215 69.52 -7.12 -7.05
N ARG A 216 69.25 -6.13 -6.17
CA ARG A 216 68.65 -4.78 -6.38
C ARG A 216 67.27 -4.84 -7.04
N SER A 217 66.24 -4.13 -6.59
CA SER A 217 66.10 -3.00 -5.63
C SER A 217 64.63 -2.96 -5.16
N ASP A 218 64.17 -2.33 -4.06
CA ASP A 218 64.72 -1.75 -2.83
C ASP A 218 63.48 -1.22 -2.03
N ILE A 219 63.61 -0.92 -0.71
CA ILE A 219 62.95 0.24 -0.02
C ILE A 219 61.38 0.25 0.11
N LEU A 220 60.73 0.46 1.27
CA LEU A 220 61.17 0.85 2.63
C LEU A 220 60.20 0.40 3.77
N GLN A 221 60.78 0.28 4.98
CA GLN A 221 60.33 0.59 6.36
C GLN A 221 58.83 0.89 6.65
N ALA A 222 58.18 0.31 7.68
CA ALA A 222 58.40 0.39 9.16
C ALA A 222 57.64 1.58 9.81
N ASP A 223 57.42 1.69 11.13
CA ASP A 223 58.02 0.99 12.28
C ASP A 223 57.09 0.96 13.54
N SER A 224 57.42 0.08 14.48
CA SER A 224 57.31 0.21 15.95
C SER A 224 55.97 0.53 16.68
N ASN A 225 55.57 -0.44 17.51
CA ASN A 225 55.45 -0.36 19.00
C ASN A 225 54.47 0.68 19.64
N GLN A 226 53.94 0.50 20.87
CA GLN A 226 54.31 -0.38 21.98
C GLN A 226 53.09 -0.74 22.87
N SER A 227 53.19 -1.82 23.65
CA SER A 227 52.14 -2.35 24.54
C SER A 227 51.91 -1.52 25.82
N GLN A 228 50.67 -1.51 26.32
CA GLN A 228 50.39 -1.54 27.77
C GLN A 228 49.25 -2.52 28.08
N ASN A 229 49.32 -3.14 29.27
CA ASN A 229 48.46 -4.23 29.72
C ASN A 229 47.90 -3.89 31.11
N ILE A 230 46.57 -3.96 31.29
CA ILE A 230 45.93 -3.91 32.61
C ILE A 230 44.90 -5.03 32.74
N ASN A 231 45.31 -6.05 33.50
CA ASN A 231 44.51 -7.17 34.01
C ASN A 231 43.28 -6.70 34.83
N ARG A 232 42.11 -7.36 34.63
CA ARG A 232 41.14 -7.66 35.71
C ARG A 232 40.12 -8.79 35.38
N GLN A 233 40.26 -9.90 36.10
CA GLN A 233 39.21 -10.86 36.52
C GLN A 233 38.21 -10.22 37.53
N PRO A 234 37.17 -10.90 38.10
CA PRO A 234 36.53 -12.24 37.89
C PRO A 234 34.97 -12.05 37.71
N PRO A 235 33.96 -12.83 38.23
CA PRO A 235 33.88 -14.17 38.88
C PRO A 235 32.73 -15.10 38.36
N GLU A 236 32.22 -15.99 39.23
CA GLU A 236 31.40 -17.20 38.99
C GLU A 236 29.92 -17.09 39.46
N ARG A 237 29.05 -18.07 39.04
CA ARG A 237 27.92 -18.77 39.75
C ARG A 237 26.83 -17.92 40.50
N GLU A 238 25.58 -18.32 40.77
CA GLU A 238 24.60 -19.42 40.50
C GLU A 238 23.18 -18.84 40.85
N ILE A 239 21.98 -19.47 40.92
CA ILE A 239 21.42 -20.85 40.98
C ILE A 239 19.96 -20.83 40.43
N VAL A 240 19.26 -22.00 40.40
CA VAL A 240 17.78 -22.26 40.27
C VAL A 240 17.03 -21.82 38.99
N THR A 241 15.92 -22.46 38.55
CA THR A 241 15.00 -23.45 39.20
C THR A 241 14.47 -24.55 38.25
N GLU A 242 14.01 -25.68 38.82
CA GLU A 242 12.95 -26.66 38.40
C GLU A 242 12.60 -26.88 36.90
N ARG A 243 12.60 -28.08 36.29
CA ARG A 243 12.13 -29.46 36.62
C ARG A 243 10.60 -29.70 36.73
N THR A 244 10.00 -30.12 35.61
CA THR A 244 8.98 -31.20 35.50
C THR A 244 9.22 -31.97 34.18
N GLY A 245 8.83 -33.25 34.01
CA GLY A 245 8.25 -34.13 35.04
C GLY A 245 7.61 -35.47 34.61
N PHE A 246 7.93 -36.07 33.47
CA PHE A 246 7.56 -37.46 33.08
C PHE A 246 8.73 -38.04 32.25
N GLU A 247 9.30 -39.22 32.48
CA GLU A 247 8.76 -40.59 32.68
C GLU A 247 8.19 -41.24 31.40
N GLU A 248 9.09 -41.60 30.47
CA GLU A 248 8.88 -42.80 29.64
C GLU A 248 9.43 -44.03 30.37
N GLN A 249 8.71 -45.15 30.27
CA GLN A 249 8.98 -46.35 31.04
C GLN A 249 9.76 -47.38 30.23
N SER A 250 10.83 -47.91 30.83
CA SER A 250 11.60 -49.02 30.25
C SER A 250 10.75 -50.27 30.10
N LEU A 251 10.65 -50.80 28.88
CA LEU A 251 10.03 -52.10 28.57
C LEU A 251 11.08 -53.13 28.13
N ASN A 252 11.79 -53.63 29.14
CA ASN A 252 12.17 -55.05 29.29
C ASN A 252 12.77 -55.75 28.04
N SER A 253 14.06 -55.49 27.78
CA SER A 253 14.87 -56.26 26.81
C SER A 253 15.00 -57.74 27.23
N GLN A 254 14.12 -58.61 26.74
CA GLN A 254 14.15 -60.02 27.11
C GLN A 254 13.65 -60.95 25.99
N GLU A 255 14.61 -61.41 25.18
CA GLU A 255 14.47 -62.44 24.13
C GLU A 255 13.60 -61.99 22.92
N ILE A 256 13.88 -62.38 21.68
CA ILE A 256 14.44 -63.64 21.18
C ILE A 256 15.65 -63.41 20.25
N ASN A 257 16.76 -64.11 20.52
CA ASN A 257 17.84 -64.29 19.56
C ASN A 257 17.45 -65.37 18.53
N GLN A 258 16.93 -64.96 17.38
CA GLN A 258 16.78 -65.81 16.20
C GLN A 258 17.23 -65.05 14.95
N SER A 259 18.54 -65.05 14.70
CA SER A 259 19.03 -64.90 13.33
C SER A 259 18.42 -66.04 12.49
N PRO A 260 17.79 -65.77 11.34
CA PRO A 260 17.49 -66.81 10.38
C PRO A 260 18.81 -67.50 10.00
N ASN A 261 18.78 -68.82 9.72
CA ASN A 261 19.98 -69.61 9.47
C ASN A 261 20.50 -69.37 8.04
N LEU A 262 20.92 -68.13 7.77
CA LEU A 262 21.26 -67.58 6.46
C LEU A 262 22.52 -68.24 5.91
N MET A 263 22.37 -69.03 4.87
CA MET A 263 23.51 -69.65 4.21
C MET A 263 24.11 -68.65 3.22
N ILE A 264 25.19 -67.98 3.64
CA ILE A 264 25.96 -67.07 2.79
C ILE A 264 26.62 -67.90 1.68
N LEU A 265 26.25 -67.62 0.43
CA LEU A 265 26.67 -68.39 -0.75
C LEU A 265 27.91 -67.79 -1.41
N GLU A 266 27.99 -66.45 -1.48
CA GLU A 266 29.04 -65.71 -2.17
C GLU A 266 29.12 -64.28 -1.64
N HIS A 267 30.29 -63.64 -1.78
CA HIS A 267 30.48 -62.23 -1.47
C HIS A 267 31.02 -61.50 -2.71
N PHE A 268 30.63 -60.24 -2.87
CA PHE A 268 31.28 -59.31 -3.80
C PHE A 268 31.50 -57.96 -3.11
N THR A 269 32.49 -57.22 -3.61
CA THR A 269 32.83 -55.89 -3.13
C THR A 269 32.77 -54.94 -4.32
N THR A 270 32.07 -53.81 -4.17
CA THR A 270 31.97 -52.78 -5.21
C THR A 270 33.26 -51.97 -5.32
N SER A 271 33.42 -51.20 -6.40
CA SER A 271 34.57 -50.33 -6.66
C SER A 271 34.79 -49.28 -5.57
N ARG A 272 33.74 -48.91 -4.82
CA ARG A 272 33.77 -48.00 -3.66
C ARG A 272 34.02 -48.73 -2.32
N GLY A 273 33.99 -50.06 -2.29
CA GLY A 273 34.40 -50.88 -1.14
C GLY A 273 33.27 -51.46 -0.28
N HIS A 274 32.00 -51.18 -0.58
CA HIS A 274 30.88 -51.83 0.10
C HIS A 274 30.89 -53.33 -0.21
N THR A 275 30.67 -54.17 0.80
CA THR A 275 30.78 -55.63 0.66
C THR A 275 29.43 -56.28 0.91
N TYR A 276 28.90 -56.89 -0.14
CA TYR A 276 27.58 -57.50 -0.19
C TYR A 276 27.70 -59.03 -0.16
N ALA A 277 26.88 -59.67 0.65
CA ALA A 277 26.79 -61.12 0.77
C ALA A 277 25.46 -61.62 0.20
N ILE A 278 25.52 -62.51 -0.79
CA ILE A 278 24.35 -63.21 -1.31
C ILE A 278 24.01 -64.34 -0.34
N TYR A 279 22.76 -64.40 0.11
CA TYR A 279 22.27 -65.42 1.04
C TYR A 279 21.19 -66.30 0.40
N VAL A 280 21.04 -67.51 0.95
CA VAL A 280 19.89 -68.39 0.69
C VAL A 280 19.13 -68.59 2.01
N VAL A 281 17.81 -68.53 1.95
CA VAL A 281 16.93 -68.84 3.09
C VAL A 281 16.59 -70.33 3.05
N PRO A 282 17.09 -71.18 3.98
CA PRO A 282 16.69 -72.58 4.02
C PRO A 282 15.26 -72.70 4.55
N LYS A 283 14.35 -73.28 3.75
CA LYS A 283 12.98 -73.61 4.19
C LYS A 283 13.02 -74.51 5.42
N ILE A 284 12.44 -74.06 6.53
CA ILE A 284 12.14 -74.92 7.69
C ILE A 284 10.84 -75.69 7.37
N PRO A 285 10.79 -77.03 7.49
CA PRO A 285 9.57 -77.79 7.21
C PRO A 285 8.44 -77.41 8.17
N GLU A 286 7.29 -76.99 7.64
CA GLU A 286 6.13 -76.66 8.46
C GLU A 286 5.53 -77.90 9.15
N GLN A 287 5.41 -77.82 10.49
CA GLN A 287 4.20 -78.33 11.16
C GLN A 287 4.04 -77.77 12.58
N ILE A 288 2.92 -77.06 12.79
CA ILE A 288 2.31 -76.71 14.09
C ILE A 288 3.17 -75.71 14.91
N SER A 289 2.75 -74.45 15.08
CA SER A 289 1.47 -74.11 15.74
C SER A 289 0.92 -72.74 15.36
N LYS A 290 -0.40 -72.64 15.16
CA LYS A 290 -1.12 -71.35 15.08
C LYS A 290 -1.36 -70.78 16.49
N LYS A 291 -0.93 -69.55 16.79
CA LYS A 291 -1.74 -68.60 17.59
C LYS A 291 -1.17 -67.17 17.71
N VAL A 292 -2.01 -66.18 17.38
CA VAL A 292 -1.97 -64.75 17.82
C VAL A 292 -0.74 -63.98 17.26
N PHE A 293 -0.83 -62.76 16.72
CA PHE A 293 -1.71 -61.63 17.02
C PHE A 293 -2.44 -61.04 15.80
N LEU A 294 -3.74 -60.77 15.96
CA LEU A 294 -4.45 -59.70 15.25
C LEU A 294 -4.64 -58.57 16.26
N ILE A 295 -4.36 -57.33 15.87
CA ILE A 295 -4.84 -56.14 16.57
C ILE A 295 -5.82 -55.45 15.62
N GLU A 296 -7.09 -55.53 15.97
CA GLU A 296 -8.13 -54.68 15.40
C GLU A 296 -8.07 -53.30 16.09
N PRO A 297 -8.34 -52.18 15.39
CA PRO A 297 -8.64 -50.92 16.07
C PRO A 297 -10.07 -50.98 16.63
N ASP A 298 -10.25 -50.53 17.88
CA ASP A 298 -11.54 -50.53 18.57
C ASP A 298 -12.59 -49.57 17.95
N GLU A 299 -13.85 -49.82 18.31
CA GLU A 299 -15.08 -49.21 17.79
C GLU A 299 -15.24 -47.71 18.20
N ASP A 300 -16.11 -46.90 17.60
CA ASP A 300 -17.58 -46.93 17.77
C ASP A 300 -18.34 -46.13 16.68
N VAL A 301 -19.61 -46.51 16.42
CA VAL A 301 -20.84 -45.67 16.47
C VAL A 301 -21.97 -46.16 15.52
N GLU A 302 -23.05 -46.66 16.15
CA GLU A 302 -24.47 -46.68 15.76
C GLU A 302 -25.00 -47.33 14.45
N GLU A 303 -25.64 -48.50 14.66
CA GLU A 303 -27.04 -48.82 14.27
C GLU A 303 -27.74 -48.12 13.06
N LYS A 304 -28.15 -48.94 12.06
CA LYS A 304 -29.58 -49.38 11.94
C LYS A 304 -29.85 -50.42 10.84
N GLN A 305 -31.00 -51.09 10.98
CA GLN A 305 -31.60 -52.03 10.03
C GLN A 305 -32.51 -51.30 9.02
N GLN A 306 -32.60 -51.76 7.77
CA GLN A 306 -33.85 -52.31 7.14
C GLN A 306 -33.67 -52.64 5.64
N GLN A 307 -34.77 -53.02 4.95
CA GLN A 307 -34.80 -53.83 3.73
C GLN A 307 -35.24 -53.06 2.46
N GLU A 308 -35.08 -53.73 1.30
CA GLU A 308 -35.81 -53.53 0.02
C GLU A 308 -35.62 -52.23 -0.79
N GLY A 309 -35.54 -52.35 -2.13
CA GLY A 309 -35.60 -51.21 -3.07
C GLY A 309 -34.93 -51.46 -4.43
N GLU A 310 -35.73 -51.58 -5.51
CA GLU A 310 -35.28 -51.97 -6.86
C GLU A 310 -34.39 -50.97 -7.64
N LYS A 311 -33.40 -51.53 -8.39
CA LYS A 311 -33.02 -51.25 -9.80
C LYS A 311 -32.83 -49.79 -10.30
N LYS A 312 -31.58 -49.48 -10.70
CA LYS A 312 -31.09 -49.17 -12.08
C LYS A 312 -29.58 -48.88 -11.99
N GLN A 313 -28.66 -49.52 -12.72
CA GLN A 313 -28.49 -49.76 -14.17
C GLN A 313 -27.82 -48.57 -14.90
N GLU A 314 -26.82 -48.87 -15.74
CA GLU A 314 -25.84 -47.99 -16.41
C GLU A 314 -24.78 -47.41 -15.45
N GLY A 315 -23.47 -47.66 -15.63
CA GLY A 315 -22.82 -48.64 -16.51
C GLY A 315 -21.30 -48.66 -16.33
N GLU A 316 -20.70 -49.84 -16.16
CA GLU A 316 -19.24 -50.02 -16.08
C GLU A 316 -18.73 -50.84 -17.28
N GLU A 317 -17.87 -50.25 -18.10
CA GLU A 317 -16.85 -51.02 -18.85
C GLU A 317 -15.56 -51.03 -18.02
N LYS A 318 -15.57 -51.80 -16.92
CA LYS A 318 -14.32 -52.28 -16.34
C LYS A 318 -13.78 -53.38 -17.24
N GLN A 319 -12.57 -53.23 -17.75
CA GLN A 319 -11.86 -54.35 -18.35
C GLN A 319 -11.54 -55.36 -17.24
N GLU A 320 -11.88 -56.62 -17.47
CA GLU A 320 -11.47 -57.73 -16.61
C GLU A 320 -9.95 -57.93 -16.76
N GLY A 321 -9.18 -57.21 -15.95
CA GLY A 321 -7.86 -57.68 -15.57
C GLY A 321 -8.04 -58.91 -14.69
N GLU A 322 -7.76 -60.10 -15.23
CA GLU A 322 -7.56 -61.28 -14.40
C GLU A 322 -6.33 -61.07 -13.53
N GLU A 323 -6.49 -60.46 -12.35
CA GLU A 323 -5.53 -60.60 -11.25
C GLU A 323 -5.57 -62.06 -10.76
N LYS A 324 -4.95 -62.93 -11.57
CA LYS A 324 -4.33 -64.13 -11.03
C LYS A 324 -3.28 -63.64 -10.06
N GLN A 325 -3.47 -63.98 -8.79
CA GLN A 325 -2.34 -64.12 -7.91
C GLN A 325 -1.44 -65.18 -8.56
N GLU A 326 -0.36 -64.74 -9.20
CA GLU A 326 0.81 -65.60 -9.37
C GLU A 326 1.29 -65.85 -7.92
N GLU A 327 0.85 -66.97 -7.35
CA GLU A 327 1.49 -67.56 -6.17
C GLU A 327 2.99 -67.64 -6.47
N ASP A 328 3.85 -67.42 -5.48
CA ASP A 328 5.30 -67.42 -5.70
C ASP A 328 5.73 -68.77 -6.28
N ASP A 329 6.06 -68.74 -7.58
CA ASP A 329 6.71 -69.79 -8.36
C ASP A 329 8.16 -69.91 -7.86
N ASP A 330 8.26 -70.36 -6.60
CA ASP A 330 9.46 -70.73 -5.84
C ASP A 330 10.35 -71.63 -6.73
N ASP A 331 11.64 -71.71 -6.41
CA ASP A 331 12.59 -72.56 -7.15
C ASP A 331 12.34 -74.07 -6.85
N ASP A 332 11.21 -74.61 -7.30
CA ASP A 332 11.05 -76.00 -7.71
C ASP A 332 11.92 -76.25 -8.96
N GLU A 333 13.24 -76.19 -8.75
CA GLU A 333 14.16 -76.94 -9.58
C GLU A 333 13.93 -78.43 -9.33
N GLU A 334 12.90 -79.00 -9.96
CA GLU A 334 12.87 -80.45 -10.20
C GLU A 334 14.22 -80.83 -10.82
N GLU A 335 14.95 -81.74 -10.16
CA GLU A 335 16.16 -82.34 -10.71
C GLU A 335 15.74 -83.28 -11.87
N GLU A 336 15.43 -82.70 -13.04
CA GLU A 336 15.44 -83.44 -14.32
C GLU A 336 16.77 -84.20 -14.40
N GLU A 337 16.75 -85.53 -14.26
CA GLU A 337 17.94 -86.36 -14.43
C GLU A 337 18.56 -86.07 -15.81
N GLU A 338 19.75 -85.46 -15.84
CA GLU A 338 20.42 -85.08 -17.09
C GLU A 338 20.90 -86.34 -17.84
N GLU A 339 20.00 -86.99 -18.60
CA GLU A 339 20.39 -87.89 -19.69
C GLU A 339 21.44 -87.19 -20.57
N GLU A 340 22.59 -87.85 -20.81
CA GLU A 340 23.66 -87.27 -21.63
C GLU A 340 23.10 -86.75 -22.97
N PRO A 341 23.13 -85.42 -23.22
CA PRO A 341 22.44 -84.87 -24.38
C PRO A 341 23.08 -85.36 -25.68
N LEU A 342 22.25 -85.84 -26.60
CA LEU A 342 22.69 -86.34 -27.91
C LEU A 342 23.54 -85.27 -28.62
N ALA A 343 24.63 -85.67 -29.28
CA ALA A 343 25.69 -84.75 -29.70
C ALA A 343 25.24 -83.57 -30.61
N CYS A 344 24.15 -83.75 -31.37
CA CYS A 344 23.52 -82.70 -32.17
C CYS A 344 22.82 -81.61 -31.34
N VAL A 345 22.32 -81.94 -30.14
CA VAL A 345 21.54 -81.06 -29.27
C VAL A 345 22.41 -80.23 -28.32
N LYS A 346 23.65 -80.68 -28.03
CA LYS A 346 24.60 -79.99 -27.13
C LYS A 346 24.89 -78.52 -27.53
N ASN A 347 24.72 -78.16 -28.79
CA ASN A 347 24.93 -76.79 -29.30
C ASN A 347 23.71 -75.86 -29.16
N ILE A 348 22.55 -76.39 -28.80
CA ILE A 348 21.29 -75.63 -28.66
C ILE A 348 21.04 -75.27 -27.20
N LEU A 349 21.42 -76.16 -26.27
CA LEU A 349 21.17 -76.02 -24.84
C LEU A 349 22.02 -74.91 -24.20
N ILE A 350 21.35 -73.90 -23.62
CA ILE A 350 21.97 -72.90 -22.74
C ILE A 350 21.99 -73.47 -21.31
N SER A 351 23.17 -73.53 -20.68
CA SER A 351 23.32 -74.07 -19.31
C SER A 351 22.72 -73.13 -18.26
N LYS A 352 22.17 -73.72 -17.16
CA LYS A 352 21.69 -72.95 -16.00
C LYS A 352 22.78 -72.00 -15.47
N GLU A 353 24.04 -72.45 -15.50
CA GLU A 353 25.19 -71.65 -15.05
C GLU A 353 25.37 -70.35 -15.83
N MET A 354 25.07 -70.34 -17.15
CA MET A 354 25.21 -69.15 -17.97
C MET A 354 24.23 -68.07 -17.52
N PHE A 355 22.97 -68.44 -17.27
CA PHE A 355 21.98 -67.54 -16.69
C PHE A 355 22.39 -67.07 -15.29
N SER A 356 22.88 -67.96 -14.43
CA SER A 356 23.41 -67.60 -13.10
C SER A 356 24.56 -66.58 -13.19
N LYS A 357 25.55 -66.81 -14.06
CA LYS A 357 26.67 -65.89 -14.32
C LYS A 357 26.18 -64.52 -14.83
N ILE A 358 25.11 -64.47 -15.63
CA ILE A 358 24.51 -63.21 -16.09
C ILE A 358 23.72 -62.53 -14.96
N LYS A 359 22.89 -63.25 -14.17
CA LYS A 359 22.18 -62.70 -13.00
C LYS A 359 23.15 -62.03 -12.03
N LYS A 360 24.25 -62.71 -11.68
CA LYS A 360 25.33 -62.17 -10.82
C LYS A 360 25.96 -60.89 -11.40
N ARG A 361 26.19 -60.84 -12.72
CA ARG A 361 26.77 -59.66 -13.38
C ARG A 361 25.79 -58.48 -13.49
N ILE A 362 24.50 -58.76 -13.67
CA ILE A 362 23.43 -57.76 -13.57
C ILE A 362 23.42 -57.16 -12.17
N CYS A 363 23.42 -58.02 -11.13
CA CYS A 363 23.47 -57.60 -9.74
C CYS A 363 24.66 -56.67 -9.45
N PHE A 364 25.89 -57.11 -9.74
CA PHE A 364 27.10 -56.31 -9.54
C PHE A 364 27.00 -54.94 -10.22
N ASN A 365 26.63 -54.91 -11.51
CA ASN A 365 26.49 -53.68 -12.27
C ASN A 365 25.39 -52.74 -11.71
N LEU A 366 24.30 -53.28 -11.15
CA LEU A 366 23.25 -52.46 -10.53
C LEU A 366 23.68 -51.86 -9.19
N PHE A 367 24.46 -52.57 -8.37
CA PHE A 367 25.00 -52.01 -7.12
C PHE A 367 26.07 -50.94 -7.40
N GLU A 368 26.98 -51.14 -8.37
CA GLU A 368 27.88 -50.08 -8.85
C GLU A 368 27.10 -48.83 -9.28
N HIS A 369 26.09 -49.01 -10.14
CA HIS A 369 25.26 -47.91 -10.65
C HIS A 369 24.43 -47.24 -9.56
N PHE A 370 23.90 -48.00 -8.60
CA PHE A 370 23.16 -47.46 -7.47
C PHE A 370 24.05 -46.57 -6.60
N GLU A 371 25.26 -47.00 -6.26
CA GLU A 371 26.18 -46.19 -5.44
C GLU A 371 26.61 -44.90 -6.15
N ASP A 372 26.87 -44.96 -7.46
CA ASP A 372 27.13 -43.76 -8.28
C ASP A 372 25.92 -42.83 -8.34
N TRP A 373 24.72 -43.38 -8.56
CA TRP A 373 23.49 -42.60 -8.66
C TRP A 373 23.03 -42.02 -7.33
N TYR A 374 23.27 -42.69 -6.20
CA TYR A 374 22.97 -42.19 -4.85
C TYR A 374 23.63 -40.83 -4.60
N GLU A 375 24.95 -40.74 -4.85
CA GLU A 375 25.69 -39.48 -4.72
C GLU A 375 25.21 -38.42 -5.72
N ILE A 376 24.92 -38.81 -6.97
CA ILE A 376 24.43 -37.88 -8.00
C ILE A 376 23.05 -37.33 -7.62
N ALA A 377 22.15 -38.16 -7.12
CA ALA A 377 20.81 -37.76 -6.69
C ALA A 377 20.87 -36.79 -5.50
N LEU A 378 21.70 -37.08 -4.49
CA LEU A 378 21.88 -36.18 -3.36
C LEU A 378 22.61 -34.89 -3.73
N GLU A 379 23.59 -34.91 -4.64
CA GLU A 379 24.25 -33.69 -5.10
C GLU A 379 23.33 -32.82 -5.96
N ASN A 380 22.45 -33.43 -6.76
CA ASN A 380 21.38 -32.72 -7.46
C ASN A 380 20.41 -32.09 -6.46
N ALA A 381 19.97 -32.82 -5.43
CA ALA A 381 19.09 -32.28 -4.38
C ALA A 381 19.76 -31.13 -3.61
N ARG A 382 21.03 -31.27 -3.21
CA ARG A 382 21.83 -30.19 -2.60
C ARG A 382 21.93 -28.96 -3.52
N THR A 383 22.14 -29.17 -4.82
CA THR A 383 22.20 -28.09 -5.83
C THR A 383 20.86 -27.38 -5.97
N ILE A 384 19.73 -28.11 -6.00
CA ILE A 384 18.38 -27.56 -6.04
C ILE A 384 18.11 -26.70 -4.80
N ILE A 385 18.37 -27.23 -3.59
CA ILE A 385 18.22 -26.47 -2.33
C ILE A 385 19.07 -25.20 -2.35
N MET A 386 20.34 -25.29 -2.75
CA MET A 386 21.24 -24.13 -2.81
C MET A 386 20.70 -23.04 -3.76
N GLY A 387 20.24 -23.44 -4.96
CA GLY A 387 19.64 -22.50 -5.93
C GLY A 387 18.35 -21.86 -5.43
N GLN A 388 17.44 -22.64 -4.82
CA GLN A 388 16.21 -22.12 -4.22
C GLN A 388 16.50 -21.14 -3.07
N ASN A 389 17.46 -21.47 -2.19
CA ASN A 389 17.84 -20.60 -1.08
C ASN A 389 18.44 -19.26 -1.56
N GLU A 390 19.25 -19.28 -2.62
CA GLU A 390 19.75 -18.05 -3.25
C GLU A 390 18.63 -17.25 -3.94
N GLU A 391 17.68 -17.90 -4.61
CA GLU A 391 16.51 -17.26 -5.23
C GLU A 391 15.63 -16.58 -4.17
N PHE A 392 15.22 -17.30 -3.12
CA PHE A 392 14.33 -16.77 -2.07
C PHE A 392 14.98 -15.60 -1.33
N LYS A 393 16.30 -15.69 -1.07
CA LYS A 393 17.05 -14.60 -0.44
C LYS A 393 17.14 -13.39 -1.35
N GLY A 394 17.45 -13.58 -2.63
CA GLY A 394 17.46 -12.49 -3.62
C GLY A 394 16.09 -11.83 -3.80
N GLU A 395 15.01 -12.62 -3.78
CA GLU A 395 13.64 -12.13 -3.80
C GLU A 395 13.30 -11.34 -2.53
N LEU A 396 13.66 -11.82 -1.34
CA LEU A 396 13.45 -11.11 -0.09
C LEU A 396 14.21 -9.77 -0.08
N GLU A 397 15.50 -9.77 -0.43
CA GLU A 397 16.32 -8.57 -0.50
C GLU A 397 15.74 -7.54 -1.50
N LEU A 398 15.26 -7.98 -2.66
CA LEU A 398 14.58 -7.13 -3.65
C LEU A 398 13.24 -6.58 -3.14
N ARG A 399 12.36 -7.44 -2.59
CA ARG A 399 11.06 -7.04 -2.01
C ARG A 399 11.26 -6.01 -0.88
N LEU A 400 12.26 -6.21 -0.02
CA LEU A 400 12.63 -5.26 1.04
C LEU A 400 13.21 -3.94 0.52
N HIS A 401 14.10 -3.98 -0.49
CA HIS A 401 14.70 -2.77 -1.08
C HIS A 401 13.65 -1.88 -1.77
N LEU A 402 12.69 -2.49 -2.49
CA LEU A 402 11.57 -1.76 -3.10
C LEU A 402 10.60 -1.19 -2.04
N HIS A 403 10.51 -1.85 -0.88
CA HIS A 403 9.64 -1.47 0.23
C HIS A 403 10.20 -0.29 1.06
N GLU A 404 11.48 -0.29 1.42
CA GLU A 404 12.11 0.73 2.29
C GLU A 404 11.74 2.19 1.95
N PRO A 405 11.86 2.68 0.69
CA PRO A 405 11.58 4.08 0.37
C PRO A 405 10.10 4.49 0.48
N ARG A 406 9.17 3.56 0.69
CA ARG A 406 7.71 3.83 0.63
C ARG A 406 7.23 4.76 1.74
N VAL A 407 7.68 4.55 2.98
CA VAL A 407 7.38 5.44 4.12
C VAL A 407 7.81 6.87 3.80
N LYS A 408 9.03 7.04 3.26
CA LYS A 408 9.58 8.33 2.89
C LYS A 408 8.80 9.00 1.76
N ARG A 409 8.40 8.26 0.72
CA ARG A 409 7.52 8.75 -0.36
C ARG A 409 6.18 9.25 0.18
N ILE A 410 5.46 8.44 0.96
CA ILE A 410 4.16 8.84 1.54
C ILE A 410 4.29 10.10 2.43
N LYS A 411 5.38 10.18 3.21
CA LYS A 411 5.68 11.34 4.06
C LYS A 411 5.99 12.61 3.26
N MET A 412 6.74 12.51 2.16
CA MET A 412 7.11 13.65 1.33
C MET A 412 6.00 14.07 0.36
N ASP A 413 5.38 13.11 -0.32
CA ASP A 413 4.54 13.32 -1.50
C ASP A 413 3.04 13.38 -1.17
N VAL A 414 2.64 12.95 0.03
CA VAL A 414 1.24 12.99 0.51
C VAL A 414 1.11 13.81 1.79
N LEU A 415 1.80 13.43 2.88
CA LEU A 415 1.68 14.10 4.18
C LEU A 415 2.13 15.57 4.13
N ASN A 416 3.38 15.84 3.71
CA ASN A 416 3.92 17.19 3.68
C ASN A 416 3.15 18.10 2.70
N VAL A 417 2.72 17.55 1.55
CA VAL A 417 1.86 18.25 0.59
C VAL A 417 0.54 18.64 1.26
N ARG A 418 -0.15 17.67 1.89
CA ARG A 418 -1.45 17.93 2.53
C ARG A 418 -1.36 18.89 3.71
N ALA A 419 -0.32 18.79 4.54
CA ALA A 419 -0.05 19.75 5.61
C ALA A 419 0.19 21.18 5.07
N ALA A 420 0.86 21.31 3.92
CA ALA A 420 1.04 22.60 3.25
C ALA A 420 -0.29 23.16 2.70
N GLU A 421 -1.17 22.33 2.14
CA GLU A 421 -2.52 22.73 1.71
C GLU A 421 -3.36 23.28 2.87
N LEU A 422 -3.50 22.52 3.95
CA LEU A 422 -4.28 22.94 5.13
C LEU A 422 -3.81 24.30 5.67
N ARG A 423 -2.48 24.51 5.73
CA ARG A 423 -1.88 25.78 6.12
C ARG A 423 -2.23 26.91 5.14
N LEU A 424 -2.20 26.65 3.83
CA LEU A 424 -2.58 27.62 2.80
C LEU A 424 -4.07 27.97 2.85
N HIS A 425 -4.95 27.01 3.14
CA HIS A 425 -6.39 27.24 3.29
C HIS A 425 -6.69 28.14 4.50
N LYS A 426 -6.14 27.78 5.66
CA LYS A 426 -6.24 28.56 6.90
C LYS A 426 -5.74 30.00 6.73
N GLU A 427 -4.60 30.18 6.07
CA GLU A 427 -4.01 31.50 5.85
C GLU A 427 -4.70 32.29 4.72
N LYS A 428 -5.27 31.63 3.69
CA LYS A 428 -6.15 32.27 2.69
C LYS A 428 -7.34 32.95 3.36
N VAL A 429 -8.05 32.22 4.23
CA VAL A 429 -9.23 32.70 4.95
C VAL A 429 -8.86 33.80 5.94
N LYS A 430 -7.89 33.56 6.81
CA LYS A 430 -7.39 34.54 7.78
C LYS A 430 -6.98 35.88 7.14
N ARG A 431 -6.27 35.84 6.01
CA ARG A 431 -5.87 37.05 5.26
C ARG A 431 -7.08 37.79 4.67
N HIS A 432 -8.06 37.05 4.14
CA HIS A 432 -9.30 37.64 3.62
C HIS A 432 -10.09 38.34 4.73
N CYS A 433 -10.36 37.66 5.85
CA CYS A 433 -11.09 38.24 6.98
C CYS A 433 -10.40 39.50 7.51
N LYS A 434 -9.07 39.47 7.69
CA LYS A 434 -8.26 40.63 8.09
C LYS A 434 -8.35 41.79 7.08
N GLY A 435 -8.34 41.51 5.77
CA GLY A 435 -8.51 42.54 4.73
C GLY A 435 -9.89 43.19 4.74
N VAL A 436 -10.95 42.45 5.12
CA VAL A 436 -12.28 43.01 5.37
C VAL A 436 -12.27 43.89 6.63
N GLU A 437 -11.70 43.42 7.73
CA GLU A 437 -11.59 44.18 8.99
C GLU A 437 -10.82 45.51 8.82
N GLU A 438 -9.71 45.49 8.09
CA GLU A 438 -8.95 46.70 7.73
C GLU A 438 -9.77 47.67 6.87
N SER A 439 -10.56 47.15 5.93
CA SER A 439 -11.43 47.95 5.07
C SER A 439 -12.59 48.58 5.84
N LEU A 440 -13.22 47.85 6.76
CA LEU A 440 -14.26 48.35 7.66
C LEU A 440 -13.70 49.41 8.63
N THR A 441 -12.51 49.16 9.20
CA THR A 441 -11.81 50.11 10.09
C THR A 441 -11.50 51.42 9.37
N LYS A 442 -11.03 51.35 8.11
CA LYS A 442 -10.82 52.53 7.26
C LYS A 442 -12.11 53.29 7.00
N LEU A 443 -13.21 52.58 6.72
CA LEU A 443 -14.51 53.18 6.45
C LEU A 443 -15.11 53.88 7.69
N GLN A 444 -14.88 53.33 8.89
CA GLN A 444 -15.18 53.99 10.17
C GLN A 444 -14.30 55.23 10.39
N ALA A 445 -13.00 55.19 10.06
CA ALA A 445 -12.12 56.36 10.17
C ALA A 445 -12.53 57.48 9.19
N ASP A 446 -12.85 57.14 7.94
CA ASP A 446 -13.40 58.07 6.95
C ASP A 446 -14.71 58.73 7.45
N PHE A 447 -15.54 57.99 8.20
CA PHE A 447 -16.77 58.51 8.80
C PHE A 447 -16.52 59.48 9.97
N LEU A 448 -15.49 59.24 10.78
CA LEU A 448 -15.07 60.18 11.83
C LEU A 448 -14.53 61.49 11.24
N ILE A 449 -13.86 61.43 10.08
CA ILE A 449 -13.45 62.63 9.32
C ILE A 449 -14.70 63.41 8.87
N LEU A 450 -15.70 62.75 8.29
CA LEU A 450 -16.97 63.37 7.89
C LEU A 450 -17.66 64.09 9.07
N LYS A 451 -17.77 63.44 10.24
CA LYS A 451 -18.30 64.08 11.46
C LYS A 451 -17.53 65.35 11.85
N SER A 452 -16.20 65.33 11.73
CA SER A 452 -15.36 66.53 11.96
C SER A 452 -15.61 67.64 10.94
N GLU A 453 -15.91 67.31 9.68
CA GLU A 453 -16.23 68.29 8.64
C GLU A 453 -17.61 68.94 8.83
N HIS A 454 -18.63 68.17 9.21
CA HIS A 454 -19.96 68.72 9.52
C HIS A 454 -19.93 69.66 10.73
N CYS A 455 -19.14 69.35 11.75
CA CYS A 455 -18.85 70.28 12.86
C CYS A 455 -18.21 71.61 12.38
N LYS A 456 -17.37 71.59 11.33
CA LYS A 456 -16.81 72.81 10.72
C LYS A 456 -17.86 73.54 9.88
N PHE A 457 -18.74 72.81 9.17
CA PHE A 457 -19.83 73.39 8.38
C PHE A 457 -20.78 74.21 9.24
N ILE A 458 -21.29 73.68 10.36
CA ILE A 458 -22.22 74.43 11.24
C ILE A 458 -21.55 75.64 11.89
N VAL A 459 -20.28 75.55 12.31
CA VAL A 459 -19.52 76.69 12.84
C VAL A 459 -19.34 77.78 11.77
N ASN A 460 -19.09 77.40 10.51
CA ASN A 460 -18.94 78.37 9.43
C ASN A 460 -20.28 79.00 9.01
N PHE A 461 -21.36 78.21 8.96
CA PHE A 461 -22.72 78.70 8.74
C PHE A 461 -23.10 79.73 9.82
N ARG A 462 -22.90 79.38 11.10
CA ARG A 462 -23.12 80.28 12.24
C ARG A 462 -22.35 81.60 12.08
N ARG A 463 -21.07 81.55 11.70
CA ARG A 463 -20.26 82.75 11.42
C ARG A 463 -20.84 83.59 10.26
N ASN A 464 -21.33 82.95 9.20
CA ASN A 464 -21.89 83.60 8.01
C ASN A 464 -23.26 84.27 8.25
N ILE A 465 -24.04 83.76 9.21
CA ILE A 465 -25.28 84.40 9.68
C ILE A 465 -24.96 85.60 10.58
N TYR A 466 -24.15 85.41 11.64
CA TYR A 466 -23.82 86.51 12.56
C TYR A 466 -23.02 87.65 11.91
N SER A 467 -22.26 87.42 10.84
CA SER A 467 -21.59 88.51 10.11
C SER A 467 -22.55 89.48 9.41
N MET A 468 -23.82 89.11 9.20
CA MET A 468 -24.84 90.03 8.67
C MET A 468 -25.42 90.98 9.73
N GLU A 469 -25.15 90.77 11.02
CA GLU A 469 -25.82 91.49 12.12
C GLU A 469 -25.69 93.03 12.00
N THR A 470 -24.54 93.52 11.53
CA THR A 470 -24.30 94.95 11.28
C THR A 470 -25.20 95.52 10.18
N ILE A 471 -25.46 94.75 9.13
CA ILE A 471 -26.32 95.15 8.00
C ILE A 471 -27.78 95.19 8.44
N PHE A 472 -28.22 94.23 9.27
CA PHE A 472 -29.57 94.22 9.85
C PHE A 472 -29.81 95.39 10.82
N ARG A 473 -28.85 95.69 11.70
CA ARG A 473 -28.93 96.85 12.62
C ARG A 473 -29.05 98.19 11.91
N ASN A 474 -28.47 98.32 10.72
CA ASN A 474 -28.44 99.56 9.94
C ASN A 474 -29.58 99.67 8.91
N ALA A 475 -30.57 98.78 8.95
CA ALA A 475 -31.71 98.80 8.02
C ALA A 475 -32.81 99.77 8.49
N THR A 476 -33.00 100.86 7.74
CA THR A 476 -33.94 101.95 8.06
C THR A 476 -35.31 101.87 7.38
N LYS A 477 -35.64 100.71 6.77
CA LYS A 477 -36.99 100.42 6.25
C LYS A 477 -37.42 98.98 6.53
N SER A 478 -38.71 98.76 6.81
CA SER A 478 -39.26 97.44 7.14
C SER A 478 -39.15 96.43 5.98
N ASP A 479 -39.50 96.83 4.75
CA ASP A 479 -39.37 96.01 3.54
C ASP A 479 -37.95 95.45 3.36
N ARG A 480 -36.94 96.24 3.73
CA ARG A 480 -35.52 95.85 3.66
C ARG A 480 -35.18 94.81 4.72
N LEU A 481 -35.68 94.95 5.95
CA LEU A 481 -35.54 93.92 6.98
C LEU A 481 -36.22 92.62 6.58
N ILE A 482 -37.47 92.67 6.07
CA ILE A 482 -38.22 91.50 5.61
C ILE A 482 -37.50 90.78 4.46
N THR A 483 -37.02 91.53 3.46
CA THR A 483 -36.20 91.00 2.35
C THR A 483 -34.93 90.33 2.85
N MET A 484 -34.29 90.90 3.87
CA MET A 484 -33.09 90.35 4.48
C MET A 484 -33.37 89.11 5.35
N VAL A 485 -34.48 89.04 6.08
CA VAL A 485 -34.94 87.81 6.78
C VAL A 485 -35.16 86.68 5.77
N ASN A 486 -35.87 86.94 4.67
CA ASN A 486 -36.06 85.94 3.60
C ASN A 486 -34.71 85.47 3.00
N SER A 487 -33.68 86.30 3.01
CA SER A 487 -32.32 85.90 2.61
C SER A 487 -31.63 84.94 3.59
N LEU A 488 -32.03 84.93 4.88
CA LEU A 488 -31.56 83.97 5.88
C LEU A 488 -32.07 82.56 5.56
N HIS A 489 -33.36 82.40 5.24
CA HIS A 489 -33.91 81.13 4.77
C HIS A 489 -33.20 80.65 3.48
N SER A 490 -32.89 81.55 2.53
CA SER A 490 -32.09 81.19 1.35
C SER A 490 -30.66 80.74 1.68
N LYS A 491 -30.07 81.24 2.77
CA LYS A 491 -28.77 80.75 3.28
C LYS A 491 -28.90 79.39 3.99
N LEU A 492 -29.96 79.18 4.77
CA LEU A 492 -30.26 77.91 5.42
C LEU A 492 -30.42 76.78 4.38
N ASP A 493 -31.21 77.02 3.34
CA ASP A 493 -31.42 76.07 2.25
C ASP A 493 -30.11 75.71 1.51
N LYS A 494 -29.28 76.71 1.21
CA LYS A 494 -27.94 76.48 0.62
C LYS A 494 -27.02 75.66 1.52
N HIS A 495 -27.08 75.89 2.84
CA HIS A 495 -26.31 75.11 3.81
C HIS A 495 -26.82 73.67 3.91
N MET A 496 -28.14 73.46 4.02
CA MET A 496 -28.74 72.12 4.05
C MET A 496 -28.52 71.35 2.74
N THR A 497 -28.51 72.03 1.60
CA THR A 497 -28.15 71.43 0.31
C THR A 497 -26.69 70.95 0.30
N ALA A 498 -25.76 71.73 0.86
CA ALA A 498 -24.35 71.31 1.01
C ALA A 498 -24.18 70.13 1.99
N VAL A 499 -24.90 70.14 3.13
CA VAL A 499 -24.95 69.03 4.10
C VAL A 499 -25.44 67.75 3.41
N ARG A 500 -26.59 67.80 2.73
CA ARG A 500 -27.18 66.65 2.02
C ARG A 500 -26.29 66.09 0.92
N MET A 501 -25.65 66.95 0.12
CA MET A 501 -24.69 66.49 -0.89
C MET A 501 -23.49 65.79 -0.24
N SER A 502 -22.96 66.31 0.87
CA SER A 502 -21.86 65.69 1.61
C SER A 502 -22.25 64.30 2.18
N LEU A 503 -23.41 64.19 2.83
CA LEU A 503 -23.91 62.92 3.37
C LEU A 503 -24.19 61.91 2.25
N ARG A 504 -24.84 62.31 1.16
CA ARG A 504 -25.14 61.45 0.01
C ARG A 504 -23.87 60.94 -0.68
N ASN A 505 -22.86 61.78 -0.84
CA ASN A 505 -21.56 61.38 -1.40
C ASN A 505 -20.87 60.32 -0.51
N PHE A 506 -20.95 60.47 0.82
CA PHE A 506 -20.43 59.46 1.74
C PHE A 506 -21.27 58.17 1.69
N GLN A 507 -22.60 58.26 1.66
CA GLN A 507 -23.51 57.11 1.56
C GLN A 507 -23.22 56.27 0.30
N GLN A 508 -22.99 56.91 -0.86
CA GLN A 508 -22.61 56.21 -2.09
C GLN A 508 -21.24 55.52 -1.99
N LYS A 509 -20.28 56.13 -1.28
CA LYS A 509 -18.98 55.49 -0.98
C LYS A 509 -19.14 54.29 -0.05
N LEU A 510 -19.93 54.45 1.02
CA LEU A 510 -20.28 53.42 2.00
C LEU A 510 -20.93 52.21 1.31
N GLU A 511 -22.02 52.42 0.58
CA GLU A 511 -22.76 51.40 -0.17
C GLU A 511 -21.85 50.63 -1.13
N LYS A 512 -21.08 51.34 -1.97
CA LYS A 512 -20.13 50.73 -2.91
C LYS A 512 -19.07 49.90 -2.20
N THR A 513 -18.41 50.45 -1.16
CA THR A 513 -17.35 49.73 -0.45
C THR A 513 -17.89 48.49 0.27
N LEU A 514 -19.06 48.58 0.91
CA LEU A 514 -19.68 47.43 1.57
C LEU A 514 -20.11 46.36 0.56
N GLN A 515 -20.64 46.74 -0.60
CA GLN A 515 -21.00 45.77 -1.63
C GLN A 515 -19.78 45.05 -2.20
N GLU A 516 -18.70 45.77 -2.53
CA GLU A 516 -17.43 45.16 -2.95
C GLU A 516 -16.89 44.18 -1.90
N LEU A 517 -17.07 44.45 -0.60
CA LEU A 517 -16.69 43.53 0.48
C LEU A 517 -17.60 42.29 0.56
N ARG A 518 -18.94 42.45 0.41
CA ARG A 518 -19.89 41.32 0.36
C ARG A 518 -19.60 40.39 -0.82
N ASP A 519 -19.42 40.96 -2.02
CA ASP A 519 -19.18 40.22 -3.25
C ASP A 519 -17.87 39.41 -3.14
N ARG A 520 -16.80 40.04 -2.64
CA ARG A 520 -15.53 39.34 -2.36
C ARG A 520 -15.67 38.25 -1.30
N ASN A 521 -16.51 38.43 -0.29
CA ASN A 521 -16.76 37.42 0.74
C ASN A 521 -17.52 36.20 0.19
N ALA A 522 -18.54 36.43 -0.65
CA ALA A 522 -19.28 35.38 -1.36
C ALA A 522 -18.39 34.65 -2.39
N LEU A 523 -17.54 35.38 -3.12
CA LEU A 523 -16.53 34.79 -4.01
C LEU A 523 -15.49 33.96 -3.22
N CYS A 524 -15.13 34.37 -2.00
CA CYS A 524 -14.25 33.57 -1.14
C CYS A 524 -14.92 32.24 -0.74
N MET A 525 -16.17 32.28 -0.26
CA MET A 525 -16.97 31.08 0.05
C MET A 525 -17.08 30.11 -1.12
N THR A 526 -17.52 30.61 -2.28
CA THR A 526 -17.71 29.80 -3.51
C THR A 526 -16.40 29.31 -4.14
N SER A 527 -15.24 29.82 -3.70
CA SER A 527 -13.93 29.38 -4.18
C SER A 527 -13.42 28.08 -3.54
N PHE A 528 -14.08 27.56 -2.50
CA PHE A 528 -13.73 26.27 -1.92
C PHE A 528 -14.38 25.14 -2.72
N ARG A 529 -13.57 24.15 -3.15
CA ARG A 529 -14.03 23.01 -3.93
C ARG A 529 -13.67 21.71 -3.21
N LEU A 530 -14.67 20.84 -3.07
CA LEU A 530 -14.50 19.48 -2.52
C LEU A 530 -13.65 18.61 -3.45
N PHE A 531 -12.96 17.62 -2.88
CA PHE A 531 -12.26 16.56 -3.63
C PHE A 531 -13.14 15.90 -4.70
N SER A 532 -14.39 15.58 -4.36
CA SER A 532 -15.41 15.03 -5.29
C SER A 532 -15.81 15.94 -6.46
N LYS A 533 -15.29 17.17 -6.51
CA LYS A 533 -15.49 18.15 -7.60
C LYS A 533 -14.15 18.63 -8.20
N GLY A 534 -13.08 17.84 -8.06
CA GLY A 534 -11.74 18.20 -8.52
C GLY A 534 -11.11 19.38 -7.77
N GLY A 535 -11.51 19.57 -6.50
CA GLY A 535 -10.86 20.49 -5.57
C GLY A 535 -10.00 19.77 -4.54
N ASN A 536 -9.63 20.47 -3.47
CA ASN A 536 -8.74 19.98 -2.42
C ASN A 536 -9.20 20.32 -0.99
N PHE A 537 -10.46 20.70 -0.80
CA PHE A 537 -11.05 20.93 0.54
C PHE A 537 -11.86 19.70 0.99
N THR A 538 -11.87 19.41 2.30
CA THR A 538 -12.88 18.52 2.90
C THR A 538 -14.19 19.26 3.21
N PRO A 539 -15.30 18.57 3.50
CA PRO A 539 -16.53 19.20 4.00
C PRO A 539 -16.30 19.97 5.31
N GLU A 540 -15.55 19.40 6.25
CA GLU A 540 -15.31 19.99 7.58
C GLU A 540 -14.41 21.25 7.48
N GLU A 541 -13.44 21.27 6.57
CA GLU A 541 -12.70 22.48 6.23
C GLU A 541 -13.64 23.60 5.74
N ILE A 542 -14.55 23.27 4.82
CA ILE A 542 -15.50 24.24 4.28
C ILE A 542 -16.45 24.75 5.37
N GLU A 543 -16.86 23.91 6.33
CA GLU A 543 -17.67 24.33 7.47
C GLU A 543 -16.91 25.30 8.39
N ILE A 544 -15.71 24.92 8.84
CA ILE A 544 -14.87 25.74 9.75
C ILE A 544 -14.53 27.09 9.11
N TYR A 545 -14.14 27.10 7.84
CA TYR A 545 -13.85 28.34 7.12
C TYR A 545 -15.12 29.12 6.76
N GLY A 546 -16.24 28.42 6.54
CA GLY A 546 -17.56 29.01 6.33
C GLY A 546 -18.03 29.84 7.52
N GLN A 547 -17.98 29.27 8.72
CA GLN A 547 -18.29 29.99 9.97
C GLN A 547 -17.44 31.26 10.14
N SER A 548 -16.17 31.25 9.72
CA SER A 548 -15.29 32.43 9.74
C SER A 548 -15.72 33.53 8.74
N LEU A 549 -16.12 33.14 7.53
CA LEU A 549 -16.61 34.07 6.50
C LEU A 549 -18.03 34.58 6.79
N GLU A 550 -18.85 33.81 7.50
CA GLU A 550 -20.14 34.28 8.06
C GLU A 550 -19.96 35.27 9.21
N ASN A 551 -19.00 35.02 10.12
CA ASN A 551 -18.62 35.99 11.15
C ASN A 551 -18.19 37.32 10.49
N THR A 552 -17.42 37.23 9.40
CA THR A 552 -17.01 38.38 8.59
C THR A 552 -18.21 39.10 7.95
N ALA A 553 -19.14 38.36 7.34
CA ALA A 553 -20.38 38.94 6.77
C ALA A 553 -21.24 39.65 7.83
N ARG A 554 -21.38 39.06 9.02
CA ARG A 554 -22.09 39.68 10.15
C ARG A 554 -21.38 40.94 10.66
N ASN A 555 -20.04 41.02 10.58
CA ASN A 555 -19.29 42.23 10.93
C ASN A 555 -19.46 43.37 9.90
N ILE A 556 -19.56 43.04 8.61
CA ILE A 556 -19.91 44.00 7.54
C ILE A 556 -21.29 44.62 7.83
N ALA A 557 -22.32 43.79 8.01
CA ALA A 557 -23.69 44.25 8.27
C ALA A 557 -23.83 45.04 9.59
N LYS A 558 -23.11 44.65 10.65
CA LYS A 558 -23.05 45.40 11.91
C LYS A 558 -22.42 46.79 11.72
N THR A 559 -21.32 46.88 10.98
CA THR A 559 -20.62 48.16 10.71
C THR A 559 -21.48 49.08 9.86
N GLU A 560 -22.16 48.54 8.85
CA GLU A 560 -23.14 49.26 8.03
C GLU A 560 -24.26 49.88 8.87
N GLY A 561 -24.96 49.07 9.68
CA GLY A 561 -26.08 49.55 10.50
C GLY A 561 -25.69 50.67 11.46
N LEU A 562 -24.52 50.55 12.10
CA LEU A 562 -23.98 51.58 12.99
C LEU A 562 -23.71 52.91 12.25
N ILE A 563 -23.11 52.85 11.06
CA ILE A 563 -22.81 54.06 10.26
C ILE A 563 -24.09 54.68 9.69
N LEU A 564 -25.06 53.89 9.24
CA LEU A 564 -26.33 54.39 8.69
C LEU A 564 -27.18 55.11 9.74
N VAL A 565 -27.31 54.57 10.95
CA VAL A 565 -28.03 55.24 12.05
C VAL A 565 -27.35 56.57 12.41
N ASP A 566 -26.02 56.58 12.52
CA ASP A 566 -25.27 57.82 12.80
C ASP A 566 -25.36 58.84 11.65
N LEU A 567 -25.58 58.43 10.39
CA LEU A 567 -25.79 59.33 9.25
C LEU A 567 -27.17 60.01 9.31
N GLU A 568 -28.23 59.27 9.64
CA GLU A 568 -29.58 59.80 9.82
C GLU A 568 -29.65 60.80 11.00
N VAL A 569 -28.99 60.44 12.11
CA VAL A 569 -28.78 61.34 13.26
C VAL A 569 -27.96 62.58 12.86
N MET A 570 -27.01 62.47 11.92
CA MET A 570 -26.22 63.62 11.44
C MET A 570 -27.03 64.58 10.58
N GLU A 571 -27.92 64.13 9.68
CA GLU A 571 -28.78 65.04 8.91
C GLU A 571 -29.76 65.79 9.82
N THR A 572 -30.44 65.05 10.71
CA THR A 572 -31.46 65.62 11.62
C THR A 572 -30.85 66.64 12.59
N LEU A 573 -29.73 66.32 13.24
CA LEU A 573 -29.00 67.27 14.09
C LEU A 573 -28.47 68.49 13.31
N SER A 574 -28.03 68.31 12.06
CA SER A 574 -27.56 69.43 11.23
C SER A 574 -28.71 70.39 10.89
N LEU A 575 -29.88 69.84 10.55
CA LEU A 575 -31.09 70.64 10.29
C LEU A 575 -31.54 71.41 11.53
N GLU A 576 -31.57 70.74 12.70
CA GLU A 576 -31.94 71.38 13.97
C GLU A 576 -30.97 72.52 14.32
N GLN A 577 -29.66 72.25 14.33
CA GLN A 577 -28.64 73.25 14.70
C GLN A 577 -28.63 74.45 13.75
N ALA A 578 -28.79 74.22 12.45
CA ALA A 578 -28.85 75.29 11.47
C ALA A 578 -30.15 76.12 11.58
N SER A 579 -31.29 75.47 11.78
CA SER A 579 -32.58 76.15 11.98
C SER A 579 -32.58 76.97 13.28
N GLU A 580 -31.99 76.45 14.35
CA GLU A 580 -31.88 77.14 15.64
C GLU A 580 -30.94 78.36 15.59
N VAL A 581 -29.88 78.32 14.76
CA VAL A 581 -29.04 79.50 14.47
C VAL A 581 -29.84 80.60 13.76
N ILE A 582 -30.71 80.22 12.82
CA ILE A 582 -31.56 81.14 12.05
C ILE A 582 -32.64 81.74 12.95
N ARG A 583 -33.40 80.90 13.68
CA ARG A 583 -34.45 81.32 14.61
C ARG A 583 -33.93 82.29 15.68
N LYS A 584 -32.77 82.00 16.31
CA LYS A 584 -32.13 82.91 17.27
C LYS A 584 -31.70 84.26 16.69
N PHE A 585 -31.47 84.33 15.37
CA PHE A 585 -31.16 85.58 14.67
C PHE A 585 -32.45 86.34 14.29
N GLU A 586 -33.50 85.61 13.91
CA GLU A 586 -34.82 86.16 13.61
C GLU A 586 -35.51 86.72 14.87
N ASP A 587 -35.55 85.97 15.97
CA ASP A 587 -36.06 86.41 17.30
C ASP A 587 -35.39 87.71 17.81
N LYS A 588 -34.15 87.95 17.37
CA LYS A 588 -33.34 89.12 17.71
C LYS A 588 -33.71 90.35 16.87
N PHE A 589 -34.14 90.19 15.63
CA PHE A 589 -34.52 91.27 14.71
C PHE A 589 -36.03 91.42 14.47
N PHE A 590 -36.84 90.47 14.94
CA PHE A 590 -38.30 90.52 14.87
C PHE A 590 -38.86 91.80 15.52
N ARG A 591 -38.41 92.13 16.75
CA ARG A 591 -38.82 93.35 17.46
C ARG A 591 -38.47 94.62 16.65
N LEU A 592 -37.21 94.75 16.20
CA LEU A 592 -36.79 95.87 15.34
C LEU A 592 -37.65 96.00 14.08
N THR A 593 -38.05 94.88 13.48
CA THR A 593 -38.92 94.86 12.29
C THR A 593 -40.33 95.36 12.62
N MET A 594 -40.92 94.91 13.73
CA MET A 594 -42.23 95.38 14.21
C MET A 594 -42.22 96.86 14.60
N ASP A 595 -41.20 97.30 15.35
CA ASP A 595 -41.01 98.69 15.77
C ASP A 595 -40.90 99.62 14.55
N LEU A 596 -40.18 99.19 13.51
CA LEU A 596 -39.99 99.95 12.28
C LEU A 596 -41.27 100.04 11.44
N ILE A 597 -42.05 98.94 11.32
CA ILE A 597 -43.40 98.96 10.71
C ILE A 597 -44.32 99.94 11.47
N PHE A 598 -44.24 99.98 12.80
CA PHE A 598 -45.03 100.88 13.62
C PHE A 598 -44.62 102.36 13.43
N ILE A 599 -43.31 102.65 13.38
CA ILE A 599 -42.78 104.00 13.10
C ILE A 599 -43.19 104.46 11.69
N GLU A 600 -43.05 103.62 10.66
CA GLU A 600 -43.48 103.92 9.29
C GLU A 600 -44.99 104.19 9.22
N LYS A 601 -45.80 103.43 9.98
CA LYS A 601 -47.25 103.64 10.09
C LYS A 601 -47.58 104.98 10.77
N ILE A 602 -46.88 105.35 11.84
CA ILE A 602 -47.00 106.68 12.48
C ILE A 602 -46.59 107.79 11.50
N GLN A 603 -45.45 107.65 10.81
CA GLN A 603 -45.00 108.64 9.82
C GLN A 603 -46.02 108.82 8.69
N ARG A 604 -46.65 107.73 8.22
CA ARG A 604 -47.72 107.78 7.22
C ARG A 604 -48.97 108.52 7.73
N PHE A 605 -49.39 108.30 8.97
CA PHE A 605 -50.46 109.08 9.59
C PHE A 605 -50.09 110.56 9.79
N LEU A 606 -48.86 110.84 10.24
CA LEU A 606 -48.37 112.20 10.46
C LEU A 606 -48.29 112.98 9.14
N THR A 607 -47.76 112.37 8.07
CA THR A 607 -47.69 112.98 6.74
C THR A 607 -49.08 113.23 6.15
N ASN A 608 -50.01 112.28 6.31
CA ASN A 608 -51.41 112.46 5.89
C ASN A 608 -52.07 113.62 6.66
N THR A 609 -51.86 113.68 7.97
CA THR A 609 -52.40 114.76 8.83
C THR A 609 -51.78 116.11 8.48
N GLN A 610 -50.48 116.17 8.23
CA GLN A 610 -49.78 117.39 7.80
C GLN A 610 -50.23 117.83 6.40
N ALA A 611 -50.53 116.91 5.48
CA ALA A 611 -51.11 117.23 4.19
C ALA A 611 -52.53 117.82 4.34
N ARG A 612 -53.37 117.24 5.22
CA ARG A 612 -54.70 117.79 5.54
C ARG A 612 -54.63 119.17 6.19
N ILE A 613 -53.71 119.39 7.13
CA ILE A 613 -53.49 120.72 7.73
C ILE A 613 -53.02 121.71 6.66
N LYS A 614 -52.13 121.31 5.74
CA LYS A 614 -51.70 122.18 4.62
C LYS A 614 -52.84 122.51 3.66
N SER A 615 -53.75 121.58 3.34
CA SER A 615 -54.93 121.90 2.54
C SER A 615 -55.89 122.84 3.28
N GLU A 616 -56.13 122.62 4.58
CA GLU A 616 -57.00 123.48 5.38
C GLU A 616 -56.44 124.90 5.52
N VAL A 617 -55.12 125.03 5.72
CA VAL A 617 -54.41 126.33 5.74
C VAL A 617 -54.42 127.00 4.37
N ALA A 618 -54.34 126.25 3.26
CA ALA A 618 -54.48 126.82 1.93
C ALA A 618 -55.91 127.36 1.67
N ILE A 619 -56.93 126.63 2.12
CA ILE A 619 -58.34 127.08 2.06
C ILE A 619 -58.55 128.33 2.94
N SER A 620 -58.02 128.33 4.18
CA SER A 620 -58.10 129.45 5.11
C SER A 620 -57.35 130.69 4.60
N ASN A 621 -56.15 130.53 4.03
CA ASN A 621 -55.42 131.64 3.41
C ASN A 621 -56.15 132.20 2.17
N HIS A 622 -56.80 131.35 1.36
CA HIS A 622 -57.62 131.81 0.25
C HIS A 622 -58.86 132.61 0.75
N GLN A 623 -59.52 132.16 1.81
CA GLN A 623 -60.57 132.94 2.50
C GLN A 623 -60.03 134.27 3.04
N GLY A 624 -58.82 134.27 3.63
CA GLY A 624 -58.13 135.47 4.10
C GLY A 624 -57.84 136.46 2.97
N MET A 625 -57.33 136.00 1.82
CA MET A 625 -57.13 136.85 0.63
C MET A 625 -58.45 137.46 0.13
N ASN A 626 -59.54 136.69 0.13
CA ASN A 626 -60.85 137.20 -0.23
C ASN A 626 -61.32 138.29 0.77
N ILE A 627 -61.10 138.10 2.09
CA ILE A 627 -61.41 139.11 3.12
C ILE A 627 -60.55 140.38 2.96
N SER A 628 -59.25 140.25 2.70
CA SER A 628 -58.39 141.40 2.40
C SER A 628 -58.81 142.14 1.13
N SER A 629 -59.25 141.41 0.10
CA SER A 629 -59.81 142.01 -1.13
C SER A 629 -61.10 142.79 -0.86
N TYR A 630 -62.00 142.24 -0.04
CA TYR A 630 -63.20 142.97 0.41
C TYR A 630 -62.87 144.20 1.28
N LEU A 631 -61.84 144.12 2.12
CA LEU A 631 -61.38 145.25 2.94
C LEU A 631 -60.73 146.36 2.09
N GLU A 632 -59.85 146.04 1.14
CA GLU A 632 -59.35 147.04 0.17
C GLU A 632 -60.48 147.68 -0.62
N HIS A 633 -61.48 146.89 -1.05
CA HIS A 633 -62.64 147.42 -1.76
C HIS A 633 -63.54 148.31 -0.88
N PHE A 634 -63.52 148.11 0.44
CA PHE A 634 -64.20 148.97 1.41
C PHE A 634 -63.39 150.24 1.74
N GLU A 635 -62.06 150.12 1.83
CA GLU A 635 -61.14 151.23 2.10
C GLU A 635 -61.11 152.22 0.91
N ARG A 636 -61.07 151.71 -0.33
CA ARG A 636 -61.25 152.52 -1.56
C ARG A 636 -62.61 153.24 -1.61
N LYS A 637 -63.64 152.71 -0.94
CA LYS A 637 -64.96 153.37 -0.79
C LYS A 637 -65.02 154.37 0.37
N LEU A 638 -64.15 154.23 1.38
CA LEU A 638 -63.99 155.23 2.44
C LEU A 638 -63.22 156.46 1.96
N ASP A 639 -62.12 156.28 1.24
CA ASP A 639 -61.32 157.40 0.72
C ASP A 639 -62.13 158.22 -0.31
N ALA A 640 -62.92 157.56 -1.16
CA ALA A 640 -63.86 158.18 -2.09
C ALA A 640 -64.96 159.05 -1.43
N CYS A 641 -65.19 158.90 -0.11
CA CYS A 641 -66.16 159.70 0.64
C CYS A 641 -65.53 160.92 1.34
N MET A 642 -64.20 161.03 1.44
CA MET A 642 -63.53 162.03 2.28
C MET A 642 -63.05 163.30 1.54
N ARG A 643 -62.96 163.31 0.19
CA ARG A 643 -62.45 164.46 -0.59
C ARG A 643 -63.14 164.63 -1.95
N PRO A 644 -64.01 165.64 -2.15
CA PRO A 644 -64.72 165.82 -3.42
C PRO A 644 -64.26 167.04 -4.26
N ASN A 645 -63.29 166.84 -5.18
CA ASN A 645 -63.33 167.34 -6.58
C ASN A 645 -62.01 167.16 -7.36
N MET A 646 -62.14 166.92 -8.67
CA MET A 646 -61.22 167.17 -9.81
C MET A 646 -59.70 166.98 -9.57
N ASP A 647 -58.96 166.13 -10.28
CA ASP A 647 -59.01 165.88 -11.73
C ASP A 647 -58.26 164.59 -12.13
N LYS A 648 -58.25 164.26 -13.44
CA LYS A 648 -57.48 163.19 -14.14
C LYS A 648 -57.97 161.74 -13.95
N GLU A 649 -58.53 161.12 -14.99
CA GLU A 649 -57.88 160.39 -16.13
C GLU A 649 -57.60 158.92 -15.79
N VAL A 650 -58.38 157.95 -16.30
CA VAL A 650 -58.36 157.33 -17.66
C VAL A 650 -57.66 155.96 -17.63
N GLY A 651 -58.37 154.93 -18.09
CA GLY A 651 -57.83 153.58 -18.32
C GLY A 651 -57.76 152.67 -17.08
N HIS A 652 -57.64 151.35 -17.23
CA HIS A 652 -57.84 150.55 -18.44
C HIS A 652 -58.20 149.10 -18.09
N ILE A 653 -59.01 148.48 -18.95
CA ILE A 653 -59.18 147.05 -19.25
C ILE A 653 -58.45 146.03 -18.34
N ALA A 654 -59.23 145.18 -17.67
CA ALA A 654 -59.10 143.73 -17.70
C ALA A 654 -60.47 143.07 -17.46
#